data_AF-A0A9Q0GWV1-F1
#
_entry.id   AF-A0A9Q0GWV1-F1
#
_cell.length_a   1.000
_cell.length_b   1.000
_cell.length_c   1.000
_cell.angle_alpha   90.00
_cell.angle_beta   90.00
_cell.angle_gamma   90.00
#
_symmetry.space_group_name_H-M   'P 1'
#
loop_
_entity.id
_entity.type
_entity.pdbx_description
1 polymer ?
#
loop_
_entity_poly.entity_id
_entity_poly.type
_entity_poly.pdbx_seq_one_letter_code
_entity_poly.pdbx_strand_id
1 'polypeptide(L)'
;MADGISLLLPVILMGNITIYIKRRKSSLTGQRYRLENANDDNFVMEIQWILVCHGFITLLVVISFLCGQWPIFQGTFIERIHYFLTFGAYDYFLRFVGVLCGSRATNALLSVEYYCCDRPNPILQVLYLSILGATYYFIIKSSFIYIPGYYVSEIHRYSSLLAVGVGVLLFVLTSFSDPGTVTAENVSQYVAAYPYDNVIYTEKECSTCLIPKPARSKHCGICNRCVARFDHHCGWMNNCIGERNNRYFVAFLLWHFLLCLYGTVILGLILAGRLKELKVIYVLTVYYGIENSFYSLFPHVVQWLLGSHNTQILLMVFLSIVSLLLAGFFGYHMHLCLTNTTTNETFKWQEYLSWKKKINEAKVSAEALKASISEISKERKPAESKWKAFFRRSPLEEVERMAVPLFNLAPDLKVSRLCLGTMTFGEQNSLQQSFRILDGAFDAGINFIDSAEMYPVPQLAETQGRSEEYVGLWIKERKIPRDRVVLATKVTGPSGQMTWIRGGPRCLDASNIMEAIANSLLRMQTDYIDLYQIHWPDRYVPMFGETDYDPTRQFSSVPIEEQLDTLGKAVDAGKIRYIGLSNETPYGIMKFLQFAKDAPSYPEIVSLQNSYNLLCRSFDSGLAECCHHERVGLLAYSPLAMGILSGKYFSPDGGPVDARMNLFRGKYAEGESRYNLSNSLIKAATKAYLDIAEKYALSPVSLAIAFVLKHPLVGSAVFGATKEWQLREVLRACDVKLTPEIMVEIDEVHRRYPNPCP
;
A
#
# COMPACT_ATOMS: atom_id res chain seq x y z
N MET A 1 -44.50 -7.85 -0.05
CA MET A 1 -43.38 -8.17 -0.98
C MET A 1 -42.08 -7.91 -0.26
N ALA A 2 -41.53 -8.96 0.37
CA ALA A 2 -40.12 -9.18 0.67
C ALA A 2 -40.05 -10.44 1.56
N ASP A 3 -40.54 -11.55 1.01
CA ASP A 3 -40.11 -12.89 1.42
C ASP A 3 -38.74 -13.13 0.79
N GLY A 4 -37.77 -13.58 1.58
CA GLY A 4 -36.51 -14.06 1.01
C GLY A 4 -35.31 -13.96 1.95
N ILE A 5 -34.85 -15.14 2.40
CA ILE A 5 -33.47 -15.44 2.81
C ILE A 5 -33.12 -15.08 4.26
N SER A 6 -33.43 -15.98 5.22
CA SER A 6 -32.52 -16.35 6.35
C SER A 6 -33.01 -17.48 7.30
N LEU A 7 -34.10 -18.21 7.02
CA LEU A 7 -34.71 -19.14 7.99
C LEU A 7 -34.86 -20.60 7.53
N LEU A 8 -33.86 -21.17 6.84
CA LEU A 8 -33.99 -22.49 6.20
C LEU A 8 -33.03 -23.61 6.63
N LEU A 9 -32.41 -23.53 7.81
CA LEU A 9 -31.58 -24.65 8.32
C LEU A 9 -32.02 -25.31 9.66
N PRO A 10 -32.83 -24.70 10.56
CA PRO A 10 -33.29 -25.41 11.76
C PRO A 10 -34.61 -26.18 11.62
N VAL A 11 -35.44 -25.87 10.62
CA VAL A 11 -36.83 -26.39 10.53
C VAL A 11 -36.90 -27.78 9.88
N ILE A 12 -35.93 -28.13 9.02
CA ILE A 12 -35.91 -29.44 8.34
C ILE A 12 -35.40 -30.56 9.27
N LEU A 13 -34.61 -30.23 10.31
CA LEU A 13 -34.13 -31.21 11.29
C LEU A 13 -35.13 -31.55 12.40
N MET A 14 -36.06 -30.64 12.75
CA MET A 14 -37.02 -30.89 13.83
C MET A 14 -38.23 -31.75 13.42
N GLY A 15 -38.59 -31.78 12.13
CA GLY A 15 -39.73 -32.57 11.65
C GLY A 15 -39.56 -34.09 11.74
N ASN A 16 -38.31 -34.58 11.68
CA ASN A 16 -38.03 -36.02 11.62
C ASN A 16 -37.74 -36.68 12.98
N ILE A 17 -37.38 -35.90 14.00
CA ILE A 17 -37.03 -36.44 15.33
C ILE A 17 -38.27 -36.71 16.18
N THR A 18 -39.33 -35.91 16.04
CA THR A 18 -40.61 -36.16 16.76
C THR A 18 -41.34 -37.40 16.25
N ILE A 19 -41.10 -37.81 15.00
CA ILE A 19 -41.67 -39.04 14.42
C ILE A 19 -40.94 -40.29 14.90
N TYR A 20 -39.64 -40.19 15.22
CA TYR A 20 -38.83 -41.33 15.67
C TYR A 20 -39.18 -41.81 17.09
N ILE A 21 -39.60 -40.90 17.98
CA ILE A 21 -39.99 -41.26 19.36
C ILE A 21 -41.41 -41.85 19.43
N LYS A 22 -42.29 -41.57 18.45
CA LYS A 22 -43.69 -42.03 18.48
C LYS A 22 -43.92 -43.41 17.81
N ARG A 23 -42.94 -43.96 17.09
CA ARG A 23 -43.07 -45.25 16.35
C ARG A 23 -42.56 -46.49 17.09
N ARG A 24 -41.97 -46.38 18.28
CA ARG A 24 -41.47 -47.54 19.07
C ARG A 24 -42.52 -48.26 19.93
N LYS A 25 -43.75 -48.38 19.42
CA LYS A 25 -44.82 -49.22 20.01
C LYS A 25 -45.63 -49.94 18.92
N SER A 26 -45.02 -50.87 18.18
CA SER A 26 -45.73 -52.04 17.64
C SER A 26 -44.77 -53.08 17.02
N SER A 27 -44.72 -54.25 17.67
CA SER A 27 -44.62 -55.61 17.15
C SER A 27 -43.62 -55.97 16.02
N LEU A 28 -42.72 -56.90 16.38
CA LEU A 28 -42.45 -58.20 15.73
C LEU A 28 -42.14 -58.21 14.21
N THR A 29 -40.87 -58.44 13.86
CA THR A 29 -40.41 -59.53 12.96
C THR A 29 -38.89 -59.45 12.75
N GLY A 30 -38.17 -60.51 13.16
CA GLY A 30 -36.71 -60.54 13.34
C GLY A 30 -35.84 -60.72 12.10
N GLN A 31 -36.28 -60.31 10.90
CA GLN A 31 -35.48 -60.46 9.67
C GLN A 31 -35.26 -59.15 8.89
N ARG A 32 -36.00 -58.09 9.20
CA ARG A 32 -35.75 -56.72 8.67
C ARG A 32 -34.73 -55.92 9.51
N TYR A 33 -34.52 -56.35 10.76
CA TYR A 33 -33.69 -55.66 11.76
C TYR A 33 -32.20 -55.54 11.41
N ARG A 34 -31.66 -56.45 10.57
CA ARG A 34 -30.21 -56.48 10.29
C ARG A 34 -29.79 -55.56 9.13
N LEU A 35 -30.71 -55.20 8.24
CA LEU A 35 -30.47 -54.26 7.14
C LEU A 35 -30.84 -52.82 7.51
N GLU A 36 -31.85 -52.62 8.37
CA GLU A 36 -32.19 -51.28 8.89
C GLU A 36 -31.16 -50.78 9.92
N ASN A 37 -30.63 -51.64 10.80
CA ASN A 37 -29.56 -51.24 11.74
C ASN A 37 -28.26 -50.85 11.02
N ALA A 38 -27.90 -51.50 9.90
CA ALA A 38 -26.70 -51.12 9.15
C ALA A 38 -26.85 -49.75 8.47
N ASN A 39 -28.07 -49.37 8.07
CA ASN A 39 -28.36 -48.04 7.52
C ASN A 39 -28.50 -46.97 8.62
N ASP A 40 -29.07 -47.29 9.78
CA ASP A 40 -29.12 -46.38 10.93
C ASP A 40 -27.73 -46.17 11.56
N ASP A 41 -26.88 -47.21 11.64
CA ASP A 41 -25.48 -47.09 12.10
C ASP A 41 -24.63 -46.29 11.10
N ASN A 42 -24.82 -46.48 9.79
CA ASN A 42 -24.18 -45.64 8.76
C ASN A 42 -24.67 -44.19 8.82
N PHE A 43 -25.95 -43.94 9.04
CA PHE A 43 -26.50 -42.59 9.17
C PHE A 43 -26.01 -41.87 10.43
N VAL A 44 -25.92 -42.60 11.56
CA VAL A 44 -25.34 -42.08 12.81
C VAL A 44 -23.84 -41.82 12.66
N MET A 45 -23.09 -42.70 11.98
CA MET A 45 -21.70 -42.44 11.61
C MET A 45 -21.57 -41.22 10.70
N GLU A 46 -22.42 -41.07 9.68
CA GLU A 46 -22.40 -39.91 8.77
C GLU A 46 -22.64 -38.60 9.52
N ILE A 47 -23.60 -38.56 10.46
CA ILE A 47 -23.83 -37.39 11.31
C ILE A 47 -22.62 -37.10 12.22
N GLN A 48 -21.97 -38.13 12.76
CA GLN A 48 -20.75 -37.97 13.55
C GLN A 48 -19.61 -37.39 12.72
N TRP A 49 -19.40 -37.89 11.49
CA TRP A 49 -18.38 -37.37 10.59
C TRP A 49 -18.68 -35.94 10.13
N ILE A 50 -19.95 -35.59 9.90
CA ILE A 50 -20.35 -34.21 9.57
C ILE A 50 -20.02 -33.26 10.72
N LEU A 51 -20.32 -33.63 11.96
CA LEU A 51 -20.01 -32.82 13.14
C LEU A 51 -18.50 -32.69 13.36
N VAL A 52 -17.73 -33.76 13.13
CA VAL A 52 -16.26 -33.74 13.20
C VAL A 52 -15.69 -32.83 12.10
N CYS A 53 -16.13 -32.98 10.86
CA CYS A 53 -15.74 -32.12 9.74
C CYS A 53 -16.08 -30.66 10.00
N HIS A 54 -17.28 -30.36 10.52
CA HIS A 54 -17.68 -29.01 10.90
C HIS A 54 -16.80 -28.46 12.04
N GLY A 55 -16.45 -29.28 13.03
CA GLY A 55 -15.53 -28.92 14.10
C GLY A 55 -14.14 -28.58 13.58
N PHE A 56 -13.58 -29.38 12.68
CA PHE A 56 -12.29 -29.12 12.03
C PHE A 56 -12.30 -27.84 11.19
N ILE A 57 -13.35 -27.62 10.40
CA ILE A 57 -13.51 -26.41 9.59
C ILE A 57 -13.62 -25.17 10.50
N THR A 58 -14.42 -25.25 11.56
CA THR A 58 -14.60 -24.15 12.51
C THR A 58 -13.29 -23.83 13.22
N LEU A 59 -12.56 -24.86 13.68
CA LEU A 59 -11.26 -24.70 14.30
C LEU A 59 -10.25 -24.08 13.33
N LEU A 60 -10.23 -24.52 12.08
CA LEU A 60 -9.37 -23.96 11.05
C LEU A 60 -9.67 -22.47 10.80
N VAL A 61 -10.94 -22.10 10.68
CA VAL A 61 -11.37 -20.71 10.48
C VAL A 61 -10.97 -19.85 11.67
N VAL A 62 -11.22 -20.32 12.90
CA VAL A 62 -10.86 -19.59 14.13
C VAL A 62 -9.35 -19.43 14.25
N ILE A 63 -8.56 -20.49 14.03
CA ILE A 63 -7.09 -20.41 14.07
C ILE A 63 -6.57 -19.47 12.98
N SER A 64 -7.09 -19.57 11.76
CA SER A 64 -6.67 -18.71 10.66
C SER A 64 -7.01 -17.24 10.94
N PHE A 65 -8.21 -16.96 11.46
CA PHE A 65 -8.62 -15.62 11.82
C PHE A 65 -7.74 -15.02 12.93
N LEU A 66 -7.48 -15.77 14.01
CA LEU A 66 -6.78 -15.26 15.19
C LEU A 66 -5.26 -15.27 15.07
N CYS A 67 -4.69 -16.31 14.46
CA CYS A 67 -3.26 -16.54 14.47
C CYS A 67 -2.63 -16.37 13.08
N GLY A 68 -3.41 -16.22 12.01
CA GLY A 68 -2.88 -16.26 10.64
C GLY A 68 -1.91 -15.14 10.26
N GLN A 69 -1.80 -14.06 11.05
CA GLN A 69 -0.76 -13.02 10.89
C GLN A 69 0.56 -13.37 11.55
N TRP A 70 0.64 -14.46 12.31
CA TRP A 70 1.86 -14.79 13.03
C TRP A 70 2.98 -15.17 12.06
N PRO A 71 4.25 -14.82 12.37
CA PRO A 71 5.38 -15.11 11.49
C PRO A 71 5.50 -16.59 11.08
N ILE A 72 5.06 -17.51 11.95
CA ILE A 72 5.08 -18.96 11.67
C ILE A 72 4.16 -19.38 10.52
N PHE A 73 3.17 -18.56 10.16
CA PHE A 73 2.22 -18.84 9.09
C PHE A 73 2.49 -18.01 7.82
N GLN A 74 3.53 -17.19 7.77
CA GLN A 74 3.90 -16.44 6.57
C GLN A 74 4.18 -17.36 5.38
N GLY A 75 3.57 -17.06 4.24
CA GLY A 75 3.59 -17.84 3.00
C GLY A 75 2.68 -19.08 3.00
N THR A 76 1.98 -19.37 4.10
CA THR A 76 1.17 -20.61 4.23
C THR A 76 -0.30 -20.41 3.82
N PHE A 77 -1.03 -21.52 3.71
CA PHE A 77 -2.46 -21.47 3.41
C PHE A 77 -3.29 -20.83 4.55
N ILE A 78 -2.82 -20.90 5.80
CA ILE A 78 -3.48 -20.30 6.98
C ILE A 78 -3.44 -18.77 6.87
N GLU A 79 -2.30 -18.21 6.45
CA GLU A 79 -2.18 -16.77 6.16
C GLU A 79 -3.10 -16.35 4.99
N ARG A 80 -3.22 -17.16 3.94
CA ARG A 80 -4.16 -16.87 2.84
C ARG A 80 -5.61 -16.86 3.30
N ILE A 81 -6.02 -17.82 4.14
CA ILE A 81 -7.36 -17.84 4.75
C ILE A 81 -7.56 -16.60 5.62
N HIS A 82 -6.56 -16.21 6.41
CA HIS A 82 -6.59 -14.99 7.21
C HIS A 82 -6.85 -13.76 6.32
N TYR A 83 -6.02 -13.50 5.31
CA TYR A 83 -6.20 -12.36 4.39
C TYR A 83 -7.57 -12.37 3.70
N PHE A 84 -8.06 -13.56 3.30
CA PHE A 84 -9.39 -13.67 2.72
C PHE A 84 -10.48 -13.31 3.74
N LEU A 85 -10.42 -13.83 4.97
CA LEU A 85 -11.42 -13.54 5.99
C LEU A 85 -11.40 -12.08 6.47
N THR A 86 -10.23 -11.45 6.57
CA THR A 86 -10.11 -10.09 7.11
C THR A 86 -10.27 -8.99 6.07
N PHE A 87 -9.87 -9.22 4.82
CA PHE A 87 -9.92 -8.20 3.77
C PHE A 87 -10.66 -8.70 2.52
N GLY A 88 -10.32 -9.88 2.03
CA GLY A 88 -10.81 -10.38 0.74
C GLY A 88 -12.33 -10.55 0.68
N ALA A 89 -12.95 -11.17 1.69
CA ALA A 89 -14.39 -11.44 1.73
C ALA A 89 -15.22 -10.15 1.74
N TYR A 90 -14.74 -9.13 2.45
CA TYR A 90 -15.37 -7.81 2.46
C TYR A 90 -15.24 -7.11 1.09
N ASP A 91 -14.06 -7.15 0.49
CA ASP A 91 -13.81 -6.55 -0.83
C ASP A 91 -14.66 -7.24 -1.93
N TYR A 92 -14.78 -8.58 -1.87
CA TYR A 92 -15.68 -9.34 -2.72
C TYR A 92 -17.15 -8.99 -2.48
N PHE A 93 -17.57 -8.81 -1.23
CA PHE A 93 -18.94 -8.39 -0.90
C PHE A 93 -19.25 -7.00 -1.46
N LEU A 94 -18.35 -6.02 -1.30
CA LEU A 94 -18.52 -4.68 -1.86
C LEU A 94 -18.61 -4.68 -3.38
N ARG A 95 -17.76 -5.48 -4.06
CA ARG A 95 -17.84 -5.67 -5.52
C ARG A 95 -19.13 -6.34 -5.94
N PHE A 96 -19.58 -7.36 -5.21
CA PHE A 96 -20.84 -8.05 -5.47
C PHE A 96 -22.04 -7.11 -5.35
N VAL A 97 -22.09 -6.30 -4.29
CA VAL A 97 -23.11 -5.26 -4.12
C VAL A 97 -23.00 -4.21 -5.22
N GLY A 98 -21.79 -3.82 -5.62
CA GLY A 98 -21.58 -2.89 -6.73
C GLY A 98 -22.10 -3.42 -8.06
N VAL A 99 -21.93 -4.72 -8.33
CA VAL A 99 -22.45 -5.38 -9.54
C VAL A 99 -23.98 -5.50 -9.51
N LEU A 100 -24.58 -5.86 -8.37
CA LEU A 100 -26.03 -6.08 -8.28
C LEU A 100 -26.85 -4.81 -8.10
N CYS A 101 -26.36 -3.86 -7.30
CA CYS A 101 -27.12 -2.70 -6.82
C CYS A 101 -26.51 -1.36 -7.25
N GLY A 102 -25.39 -1.40 -7.98
CA GLY A 102 -24.69 -0.21 -8.48
C GLY A 102 -23.89 0.53 -7.42
N SER A 103 -23.16 1.56 -7.86
CA SER A 103 -22.25 2.35 -7.03
C SER A 103 -22.93 3.09 -5.87
N ARG A 104 -24.23 3.41 -5.97
CA ARG A 104 -24.99 4.03 -4.87
C ARG A 104 -25.07 3.14 -3.65
N ALA A 105 -25.29 1.83 -3.83
CA ALA A 105 -25.36 0.89 -2.74
C ALA A 105 -23.98 0.65 -2.11
N THR A 106 -22.93 0.55 -2.93
CA THR A 106 -21.54 0.47 -2.44
C THR A 106 -21.14 1.73 -1.66
N ASN A 107 -21.47 2.93 -2.16
CA ASN A 107 -21.19 4.18 -1.46
C ASN A 107 -21.99 4.32 -0.17
N ALA A 108 -23.24 3.83 -0.13
CA ALA A 108 -24.02 3.79 1.10
C ALA A 108 -23.38 2.85 2.13
N LEU A 109 -22.89 1.67 1.71
CA LEU A 109 -22.17 0.75 2.59
C LEU A 109 -20.87 1.35 3.12
N LEU A 110 -20.07 1.98 2.26
CA LEU A 110 -18.83 2.67 2.66
C LEU A 110 -19.13 3.86 3.58
N SER A 111 -20.22 4.58 3.37
CA SER A 111 -20.65 5.65 4.26
C SER A 111 -21.08 5.12 5.63
N VAL A 112 -21.73 3.96 5.68
CA VAL A 112 -22.08 3.29 6.94
C VAL A 112 -20.83 2.78 7.64
N GLU A 113 -19.89 2.19 6.91
CA GLU A 113 -18.59 1.77 7.45
C GLU A 113 -17.83 2.95 8.05
N TYR A 114 -17.66 4.04 7.29
CA TYR A 114 -17.00 5.25 7.77
C TYR A 114 -17.70 5.83 9.00
N TYR A 115 -19.03 5.83 9.04
CA TYR A 115 -19.77 6.26 10.23
C TYR A 115 -19.53 5.35 11.43
N CYS A 116 -19.52 4.02 11.23
CA CYS A 116 -19.37 3.02 12.29
C CYS A 116 -17.93 2.90 12.82
N CYS A 117 -16.93 3.02 11.96
CA CYS A 117 -15.53 2.70 12.23
C CYS A 117 -14.62 3.92 12.35
N ASP A 118 -14.88 5.00 11.59
CA ASP A 118 -13.99 6.16 11.48
C ASP A 118 -14.54 7.44 12.12
N ARG A 119 -15.74 7.35 12.73
CA ARG A 119 -16.34 8.43 13.52
C ARG A 119 -16.70 7.96 14.93
N PRO A 120 -16.62 8.85 15.93
CA PRO A 120 -17.03 8.51 17.28
C PRO A 120 -18.55 8.36 17.31
N ASN A 121 -19.02 7.14 17.58
CA ASN A 121 -20.42 6.77 17.58
C ASN A 121 -20.68 5.63 18.59
N PRO A 122 -21.89 5.53 19.17
CA PRO A 122 -22.17 4.55 20.22
C PRO A 122 -22.58 3.16 19.68
N ILE A 123 -22.54 2.89 18.37
CA ILE A 123 -23.11 1.66 17.79
C ILE A 123 -22.44 0.42 18.39
N LEU A 124 -21.11 0.40 18.46
CA LEU A 124 -20.38 -0.75 19.03
C LEU A 124 -20.61 -0.90 20.53
N GLN A 125 -20.81 0.21 21.26
CA GLN A 125 -21.17 0.17 22.68
C GLN A 125 -22.56 -0.44 22.89
N VAL A 126 -23.54 -0.02 22.08
CA VAL A 126 -24.90 -0.57 22.10
C VAL A 126 -24.88 -2.05 21.73
N LEU A 127 -24.11 -2.43 20.72
CA LEU A 127 -23.96 -3.81 20.29
C LEU A 127 -23.38 -4.68 21.41
N TYR A 128 -22.32 -4.21 22.08
CA TYR A 128 -21.72 -4.91 23.22
C TYR A 128 -22.74 -5.08 24.37
N LEU A 129 -23.44 -4.02 24.77
CA LEU A 129 -24.47 -4.10 25.82
C LEU A 129 -25.62 -5.03 25.42
N SER A 130 -26.00 -5.05 24.15
CA SER A 130 -27.01 -5.96 23.62
C SER A 130 -26.56 -7.42 23.68
N ILE A 131 -25.31 -7.71 23.31
CA ILE A 131 -24.74 -9.06 23.40
C ILE A 131 -24.71 -9.51 24.87
N LEU A 132 -24.15 -8.69 25.76
CA LEU A 132 -24.05 -9.00 27.18
C LEU A 132 -25.45 -9.25 27.80
N GLY A 133 -26.40 -8.36 27.53
CA GLY A 133 -27.77 -8.45 28.03
C GLY A 133 -28.52 -9.67 27.47
N ALA A 134 -28.43 -9.91 26.16
CA ALA A 134 -29.07 -11.05 25.52
C ALA A 134 -28.49 -12.38 26.01
N THR A 135 -27.16 -12.52 26.07
CA THR A 135 -26.49 -13.70 26.61
C THR A 135 -26.92 -13.96 28.05
N TYR A 136 -26.93 -12.94 28.90
CA TYR A 136 -27.36 -13.09 30.29
C TYR A 136 -28.85 -13.47 30.40
N TYR A 137 -29.72 -12.87 29.59
CA TYR A 137 -31.13 -13.23 29.50
C TYR A 137 -31.33 -14.70 29.12
N PHE A 138 -30.61 -15.18 28.10
CA PHE A 138 -30.69 -16.59 27.68
C PHE A 138 -30.17 -17.53 28.78
N ILE A 139 -29.12 -17.17 29.52
CA ILE A 139 -28.65 -17.95 30.66
C ILE A 139 -29.72 -18.02 31.74
N ILE A 140 -30.36 -16.91 32.10
CA ILE A 140 -31.45 -16.91 33.09
C ILE A 140 -32.58 -17.83 32.62
N LYS A 141 -33.09 -17.62 31.40
CA LYS A 141 -34.25 -18.35 30.91
C LYS A 141 -33.99 -19.85 30.73
N SER A 142 -32.80 -20.22 30.26
CA SER A 142 -32.48 -21.61 29.93
C SER A 142 -31.86 -22.38 31.08
N SER A 143 -31.10 -21.72 31.98
CA SER A 143 -30.19 -22.41 32.89
C SER A 143 -30.52 -22.22 34.37
N PHE A 144 -31.17 -21.11 34.76
CA PHE A 144 -31.48 -20.88 36.18
C PHE A 144 -32.50 -21.86 36.76
N ILE A 145 -33.29 -22.49 35.88
CA ILE A 145 -34.21 -23.59 36.25
C ILE A 145 -33.48 -24.80 36.84
N TYR A 146 -32.16 -24.95 36.57
CA TYR A 146 -31.32 -26.03 37.09
C TYR A 146 -30.45 -25.61 38.27
N ILE A 147 -30.69 -24.42 38.83
CA ILE A 147 -30.02 -23.91 40.03
C ILE A 147 -31.08 -23.79 41.14
N PRO A 148 -30.87 -24.29 42.37
CA PRO A 148 -29.75 -25.14 42.76
C PRO A 148 -29.82 -26.51 42.06
N GLY A 149 -28.66 -27.03 41.72
CA GLY A 149 -28.49 -28.36 41.14
C GLY A 149 -27.38 -29.11 41.86
N TYR A 150 -27.09 -30.35 41.44
CA TYR A 150 -26.15 -31.24 42.13
C TYR A 150 -24.79 -30.60 42.48
N TYR A 151 -24.21 -29.83 41.56
CA TYR A 151 -22.89 -29.19 41.73
C TYR A 151 -22.95 -27.65 41.88
N VAL A 152 -24.12 -27.03 41.76
CA VAL A 152 -24.26 -25.58 41.71
C VAL A 152 -25.28 -25.12 42.75
N SER A 153 -24.82 -24.34 43.73
CA SER A 153 -25.67 -23.82 44.79
C SER A 153 -26.51 -22.61 44.35
N GLU A 154 -27.52 -22.26 45.14
CA GLU A 154 -28.45 -21.17 44.82
C GLU A 154 -27.76 -19.79 44.77
N ILE A 155 -26.63 -19.61 45.47
CA ILE A 155 -25.90 -18.33 45.52
C ILE A 155 -25.52 -17.80 44.14
N HIS A 156 -25.32 -18.71 43.17
CA HIS A 156 -24.92 -18.38 41.81
C HIS A 156 -25.98 -17.58 41.03
N ARG A 157 -27.25 -17.61 41.43
CA ARG A 157 -28.31 -16.77 40.86
C ARG A 157 -28.10 -15.29 41.16
N TYR A 158 -27.57 -14.99 42.34
CA TYR A 158 -27.37 -13.61 42.82
C TYR A 158 -25.96 -13.12 42.48
N SER A 159 -24.94 -13.96 42.67
CA SER A 159 -23.56 -13.58 42.38
C SER A 159 -23.32 -13.35 40.89
N SER A 160 -24.05 -14.05 39.99
CA SER A 160 -23.97 -13.79 38.55
C SER A 160 -24.46 -12.40 38.18
N LEU A 161 -25.54 -11.92 38.80
CA LEU A 161 -26.08 -10.58 38.55
C LEU A 161 -25.09 -9.51 38.99
N LEU A 162 -24.53 -9.67 40.20
CA LEU A 162 -23.49 -8.79 40.70
C LEU A 162 -22.26 -8.80 39.78
N ALA A 163 -21.85 -9.97 39.30
CA ALA A 163 -20.70 -10.10 38.42
C ALA A 163 -20.90 -9.37 37.07
N VAL A 164 -22.07 -9.50 36.46
CA VAL A 164 -22.44 -8.75 35.26
C VAL A 164 -22.47 -7.24 35.54
N GLY A 165 -23.03 -6.83 36.69
CA GLY A 165 -23.10 -5.42 37.10
C GLY A 165 -21.71 -4.76 37.22
N VAL A 166 -20.74 -5.45 37.83
CA VAL A 166 -19.34 -4.97 37.90
C VAL A 166 -18.74 -4.86 36.49
N GLY A 167 -19.05 -5.78 35.59
CA GLY A 167 -18.60 -5.72 34.20
C GLY A 167 -19.12 -4.47 33.47
N VAL A 168 -20.42 -4.17 33.62
CA VAL A 168 -21.04 -2.96 33.06
C VAL A 168 -20.43 -1.70 33.68
N LEU A 169 -20.17 -1.68 34.98
CA LEU A 169 -19.52 -0.55 35.63
C LEU A 169 -18.11 -0.28 35.06
N LEU A 170 -17.29 -1.31 34.92
CA LEU A 170 -15.95 -1.18 34.33
C LEU A 170 -16.01 -0.74 32.87
N PHE A 171 -16.99 -1.23 32.11
CA PHE A 171 -17.25 -0.80 30.74
C PHE A 171 -17.58 0.71 30.67
N VAL A 172 -18.47 1.19 31.55
CA VAL A 172 -18.84 2.61 31.63
C VAL A 172 -17.66 3.47 32.05
N LEU A 173 -16.92 3.06 33.08
CA LEU A 173 -15.72 3.77 33.54
C LEU A 173 -14.69 3.89 32.42
N THR A 174 -14.44 2.82 31.68
CA THR A 174 -13.51 2.83 30.54
C THR A 174 -14.00 3.73 29.41
N SER A 175 -15.29 3.64 29.07
CA SER A 175 -15.91 4.39 27.97
C SER A 175 -15.92 5.90 28.21
N PHE A 176 -16.19 6.34 29.44
CA PHE A 176 -16.47 7.76 29.71
C PHE A 176 -15.40 8.48 30.52
N SER A 177 -14.38 7.77 31.03
CA SER A 177 -13.25 8.44 31.69
C SER A 177 -12.40 9.20 30.68
N ASP A 178 -11.88 10.36 31.09
CA ASP A 178 -10.86 11.09 30.33
C ASP A 178 -9.65 10.16 30.10
N PRO A 179 -9.20 9.95 28.85
CA PRO A 179 -8.04 9.12 28.58
C PRO A 179 -6.71 9.80 28.94
N GLY A 180 -6.72 11.09 29.31
CA GLY A 180 -5.52 11.91 29.44
C GLY A 180 -5.44 12.90 28.29
N THR A 181 -6.54 13.61 28.04
CA THR A 181 -6.63 14.58 26.95
C THR A 181 -5.66 15.73 27.19
N VAL A 182 -4.78 15.98 26.21
CA VAL A 182 -3.80 17.06 26.25
C VAL A 182 -4.44 18.32 25.68
N THR A 183 -4.44 19.38 26.47
CA THR A 183 -4.99 20.70 26.15
C THR A 183 -3.90 21.77 26.30
N ALA A 184 -4.14 22.97 25.80
CA ALA A 184 -3.20 24.09 25.95
C ALA A 184 -2.88 24.42 27.42
N GLU A 185 -3.81 24.13 28.35
CA GLU A 185 -3.64 24.39 29.78
C GLU A 185 -2.73 23.39 30.49
N ASN A 186 -2.73 22.12 30.05
CA ASN A 186 -2.01 21.03 30.72
C ASN A 186 -0.79 20.51 29.94
N VAL A 187 -0.58 20.95 28.70
CA VAL A 187 0.49 20.47 27.82
C VAL A 187 1.88 20.64 28.42
N SER A 188 2.13 21.74 29.13
CA SER A 188 3.42 22.02 29.77
C SER A 188 3.80 20.96 30.81
N GLN A 189 2.81 20.47 31.58
CA GLN A 189 3.00 19.39 32.55
C GLN A 189 3.39 18.09 31.85
N TYR A 190 2.73 17.77 30.74
CA TYR A 190 2.99 16.55 29.98
C TYR A 190 4.33 16.57 29.24
N VAL A 191 4.74 17.72 28.69
CA VAL A 191 6.05 17.91 28.07
C VAL A 191 7.16 17.76 29.12
N ALA A 192 6.97 18.31 30.33
CA ALA A 192 7.95 18.20 31.40
C ALA A 192 8.06 16.78 31.97
N ALA A 193 6.99 15.98 31.93
CA ALA A 193 6.96 14.64 32.50
C ALA A 193 7.84 13.62 31.76
N TYR A 194 8.02 13.78 30.44
CA TYR A 194 8.81 12.87 29.62
C TYR A 194 9.70 13.63 28.63
N PRO A 195 11.04 13.51 28.73
CA PRO A 195 11.95 14.15 27.78
C PRO A 195 11.86 13.53 26.38
N TYR A 196 12.12 14.34 25.37
CA TYR A 196 12.29 13.88 23.99
C TYR A 196 13.58 13.09 23.84
N ASP A 197 13.50 11.88 23.29
CA ASP A 197 14.67 11.02 23.04
C ASP A 197 15.34 11.31 21.69
N ASN A 198 14.69 12.12 20.83
CA ASN A 198 15.10 12.43 19.45
C ASN A 198 15.32 11.19 18.56
N VAL A 199 14.78 10.04 18.97
CA VAL A 199 14.81 8.78 18.20
C VAL A 199 13.39 8.38 17.84
N ILE A 200 12.51 8.24 18.83
CA ILE A 200 11.09 7.86 18.68
C ILE A 200 10.21 9.10 18.86
N TYR A 201 10.64 10.03 19.73
CA TYR A 201 9.93 11.22 20.12
C TYR A 201 10.80 12.45 19.86
N THR A 202 10.39 13.22 18.85
CA THR A 202 10.98 14.49 18.48
C THR A 202 10.02 15.62 18.82
N GLU A 203 10.59 16.77 19.17
CA GLU A 203 9.83 17.98 19.48
C GLU A 203 9.08 18.45 18.22
N LYS A 204 7.75 18.45 18.30
CA LYS A 204 6.84 18.78 17.18
C LYS A 204 5.55 19.37 17.74
N GLU A 205 4.89 20.21 16.96
CA GLU A 205 3.54 20.68 17.26
C GLU A 205 2.49 19.76 16.63
N CYS A 206 1.32 19.62 17.27
CA CYS A 206 0.17 18.97 16.66
C CYS A 206 -0.53 19.94 15.71
N SER A 207 -0.56 19.63 14.41
CA SER A 207 -1.20 20.45 13.36
C SER A 207 -2.70 20.70 13.57
N THR A 208 -3.40 19.81 14.29
CA THR A 208 -4.85 19.93 14.53
C THR A 208 -5.15 20.66 15.84
N CYS A 209 -4.45 20.29 16.91
CA CYS A 209 -4.72 20.84 18.25
C CYS A 209 -3.90 22.11 18.55
N LEU A 210 -2.91 22.45 17.71
CA LEU A 210 -2.03 23.62 17.84
C LEU A 210 -1.37 23.72 19.23
N ILE A 211 -0.92 22.55 19.72
CA ILE A 211 -0.20 22.42 20.99
C ILE A 211 1.10 21.65 20.77
N PRO A 212 2.17 21.92 21.56
CA PRO A 212 3.35 21.07 21.58
C PRO A 212 2.94 19.63 21.84
N LYS A 213 3.48 18.67 21.09
CA LYS A 213 3.13 17.27 21.24
C LYS A 213 4.01 16.66 22.34
N PRO A 214 3.47 16.27 23.52
CA PRO A 214 4.29 15.63 24.54
C PRO A 214 4.89 14.32 24.05
N ALA A 215 6.05 13.92 24.58
CA ALA A 215 6.57 12.58 24.34
C ALA A 215 5.52 11.52 24.76
N ARG A 216 5.47 10.40 24.03
CA ARG A 216 4.48 9.33 24.22
C ARG A 216 3.01 9.72 23.98
N SER A 217 2.73 10.90 23.44
CA SER A 217 1.36 11.30 23.04
C SER A 217 1.08 11.05 21.56
N LYS A 218 -0.22 11.03 21.19
CA LYS A 218 -0.68 10.96 19.79
C LYS A 218 -2.01 11.71 19.63
N HIS A 219 -2.18 12.37 18.50
CA HIS A 219 -3.47 12.90 18.08
C HIS A 219 -4.31 11.75 17.51
N CYS A 220 -5.48 11.52 18.09
CA CYS A 220 -6.46 10.57 17.58
C CYS A 220 -7.40 11.29 16.61
N GLY A 221 -7.36 10.93 15.32
CA GLY A 221 -8.23 11.53 14.30
C GLY A 221 -9.73 11.23 14.53
N ILE A 222 -10.07 10.06 15.09
CA ILE A 222 -11.46 9.68 15.38
C ILE A 222 -12.03 10.54 16.52
N CYS A 223 -11.31 10.63 17.64
CA CYS A 223 -11.77 11.47 18.75
C CYS A 223 -11.44 12.96 18.60
N ASN A 224 -10.69 13.34 17.55
CA ASN A 224 -10.19 14.68 17.29
C ASN A 224 -9.51 15.36 18.50
N ARG A 225 -8.63 14.64 19.20
CA ARG A 225 -7.90 15.15 20.36
C ARG A 225 -6.55 14.49 20.55
N CYS A 226 -5.60 15.24 21.13
CA CYS A 226 -4.34 14.70 21.60
C CYS A 226 -4.53 13.96 22.93
N VAL A 227 -3.94 12.78 23.05
CA VAL A 227 -4.01 11.95 24.26
C VAL A 227 -2.60 11.60 24.73
N ALA A 228 -2.35 11.82 26.01
CA ALA A 228 -1.10 11.47 26.69
C ALA A 228 -0.99 9.96 26.88
N ARG A 229 0.23 9.43 26.75
CA ARG A 229 0.52 7.98 26.81
C ARG A 229 -0.48 7.17 25.98
N PHE A 230 -0.68 7.60 24.73
CA PHE A 230 -1.70 7.04 23.86
C PHE A 230 -1.40 5.57 23.58
N ASP A 231 -2.36 4.70 23.89
CA ASP A 231 -2.29 3.27 23.62
C ASP A 231 -2.93 2.94 22.26
N HIS A 232 -4.24 3.12 22.17
CA HIS A 232 -5.01 2.96 20.94
C HIS A 232 -6.38 3.67 21.05
N HIS A 233 -7.11 3.76 19.93
CA HIS A 233 -8.53 4.09 19.96
C HIS A 233 -9.35 2.79 20.00
N CYS A 234 -10.24 2.63 20.98
CA CYS A 234 -11.04 1.43 21.12
C CYS A 234 -12.48 1.70 20.65
N GLY A 235 -12.86 1.17 19.48
CA GLY A 235 -14.21 1.33 18.94
C GLY A 235 -15.30 0.80 19.88
N TRP A 236 -15.04 -0.30 20.59
CA TRP A 236 -15.97 -0.88 21.58
C TRP A 236 -16.23 0.05 22.77
N MET A 237 -15.26 0.90 23.12
CA MET A 237 -15.38 1.87 24.22
C MET A 237 -15.79 3.25 23.71
N ASN A 238 -15.82 3.46 22.39
CA ASN A 238 -16.00 4.76 21.74
C ASN A 238 -15.10 5.86 22.35
N ASN A 239 -13.89 5.49 22.76
CA ASN A 239 -12.96 6.37 23.46
C ASN A 239 -11.51 5.94 23.20
N CYS A 240 -10.58 6.86 23.39
CA CYS A 240 -9.16 6.51 23.39
C CYS A 240 -8.83 5.76 24.68
N ILE A 241 -7.87 4.84 24.60
CA ILE A 241 -7.20 4.27 25.78
C ILE A 241 -5.86 4.99 25.92
N GLY A 242 -5.66 5.64 27.07
CA GLY A 242 -4.49 6.47 27.35
C GLY A 242 -4.13 6.45 28.83
N GLU A 243 -3.28 7.39 29.23
CA GLU A 243 -2.72 7.47 30.58
C GLU A 243 -3.75 7.29 31.71
N ARG A 244 -4.88 8.00 31.65
CA ARG A 244 -5.79 8.14 32.81
C ARG A 244 -6.84 7.05 32.92
N ASN A 245 -7.20 6.42 31.80
CA ASN A 245 -8.24 5.39 31.75
C ASN A 245 -7.72 3.97 31.47
N ASN A 246 -6.42 3.78 31.18
CA ASN A 246 -5.86 2.46 30.89
C ASN A 246 -6.10 1.42 32.02
N ARG A 247 -6.07 1.84 33.29
CA ARG A 247 -6.41 0.96 34.43
C ARG A 247 -7.81 0.36 34.36
N TYR A 248 -8.80 1.15 33.91
CA TYR A 248 -10.18 0.69 33.79
C TYR A 248 -10.30 -0.29 32.64
N PHE A 249 -9.62 -0.02 31.53
CA PHE A 249 -9.59 -0.91 30.37
C PHE A 249 -8.97 -2.27 30.71
N VAL A 250 -7.83 -2.31 31.41
CA VAL A 250 -7.19 -3.57 31.84
C VAL A 250 -8.07 -4.32 32.85
N ALA A 251 -8.67 -3.61 33.82
CA ALA A 251 -9.62 -4.21 34.76
C ALA A 251 -10.86 -4.76 34.04
N PHE A 252 -11.38 -4.05 33.04
CA PHE A 252 -12.50 -4.48 32.19
C PHE A 252 -12.16 -5.79 31.48
N LEU A 253 -10.97 -5.90 30.85
CA LEU A 253 -10.54 -7.10 30.15
C LEU A 253 -10.42 -8.30 31.11
N LEU A 254 -9.74 -8.12 32.25
CA LEU A 254 -9.61 -9.16 33.27
C LEU A 254 -10.98 -9.62 33.77
N TRP A 255 -11.84 -8.67 34.13
CA TRP A 255 -13.16 -8.98 34.67
C TRP A 255 -14.03 -9.70 33.65
N HIS A 256 -14.02 -9.28 32.39
CA HIS A 256 -14.78 -9.93 31.33
C HIS A 256 -14.27 -11.33 31.03
N PHE A 257 -12.95 -11.52 31.01
CA PHE A 257 -12.36 -12.86 30.93
C PHE A 257 -12.89 -13.76 32.06
N LEU A 258 -12.81 -13.29 33.31
CA LEU A 258 -13.29 -14.04 34.46
C LEU A 258 -14.79 -14.28 34.42
N LEU A 259 -15.59 -13.32 33.95
CA LEU A 259 -17.04 -13.45 33.80
C LEU A 259 -17.42 -14.52 32.78
N CYS A 260 -16.76 -14.53 31.61
CA CYS A 260 -16.99 -15.55 30.59
C CYS A 260 -16.54 -16.93 31.07
N LEU A 261 -15.36 -17.03 31.70
CA LEU A 261 -14.85 -18.27 32.29
C LEU A 261 -15.80 -18.80 33.37
N TYR A 262 -16.29 -17.93 34.25
CA TYR A 262 -17.29 -18.25 35.26
C TYR A 262 -18.57 -18.80 34.63
N GLY A 263 -19.09 -18.14 33.59
CA GLY A 263 -20.28 -18.62 32.88
C GLY A 263 -20.07 -20.00 32.25
N THR A 264 -18.93 -20.23 31.59
CA THR A 264 -18.54 -21.54 31.05
C THR A 264 -18.52 -22.62 32.12
N VAL A 265 -17.84 -22.37 33.25
CA VAL A 265 -17.69 -23.33 34.34
C VAL A 265 -19.05 -23.66 34.95
N ILE A 266 -19.88 -22.65 35.23
CA ILE A 266 -21.23 -22.86 35.80
C ILE A 266 -22.12 -23.66 34.85
N LEU A 267 -22.12 -23.36 33.55
CA LEU A 267 -22.89 -24.14 32.57
C LEU A 267 -22.39 -25.58 32.49
N GLY A 268 -21.07 -25.80 32.52
CA GLY A 268 -20.49 -27.15 32.57
C GLY A 268 -20.90 -27.93 33.82
N LEU A 269 -20.90 -27.29 34.99
CA LEU A 269 -21.34 -27.89 36.25
C LEU A 269 -22.84 -28.19 36.27
N ILE A 270 -23.67 -27.33 35.67
CA ILE A 270 -25.10 -27.60 35.47
C ILE A 270 -25.27 -28.86 34.63
N LEU A 271 -24.62 -28.95 33.47
CA LEU A 271 -24.72 -30.09 32.56
C LEU A 271 -24.23 -31.39 33.22
N ALA A 272 -23.10 -31.34 33.92
CA ALA A 272 -22.58 -32.48 34.70
C ALA A 272 -23.55 -32.89 35.82
N GLY A 273 -24.20 -31.92 36.46
CA GLY A 273 -25.24 -32.15 37.46
C GLY A 273 -26.44 -32.88 36.88
N ARG A 274 -26.94 -32.43 35.72
CA ARG A 274 -28.06 -33.08 35.01
C ARG A 274 -27.75 -34.51 34.59
N LEU A 275 -26.53 -34.75 34.11
CA LEU A 275 -26.06 -36.09 33.76
C LEU A 275 -26.10 -37.05 34.96
N LYS A 276 -25.76 -36.54 36.16
CA LYS A 276 -25.78 -37.31 37.41
C LYS A 276 -27.19 -37.48 37.99
N GLU A 277 -27.99 -36.42 38.02
CA GLU A 277 -29.37 -36.42 38.53
C GLU A 277 -30.27 -37.36 37.73
N LEU A 278 -30.15 -37.33 36.40
CA LEU A 278 -30.91 -38.21 35.50
C LEU A 278 -30.28 -39.59 35.35
N LYS A 279 -29.16 -39.86 36.04
CA LYS A 279 -28.43 -41.13 36.00
C LYS A 279 -28.15 -41.60 34.57
N VAL A 280 -27.78 -40.68 33.66
CA VAL A 280 -27.64 -40.96 32.22
C VAL A 280 -26.62 -42.07 31.96
N ILE A 281 -25.47 -42.05 32.65
CA ILE A 281 -24.45 -43.11 32.53
C ILE A 281 -25.04 -44.48 32.91
N TYR A 282 -25.81 -44.56 34.01
CA TYR A 282 -26.45 -45.80 34.43
C TYR A 282 -27.46 -46.29 33.38
N VAL A 283 -28.24 -45.39 32.79
CA VAL A 283 -29.18 -45.76 31.73
C VAL A 283 -28.41 -46.27 30.50
N LEU A 284 -27.35 -45.60 30.07
CA LEU A 284 -26.55 -46.02 28.91
C LEU A 284 -25.87 -47.38 29.14
N THR A 285 -25.32 -47.63 30.33
CA THR A 285 -24.62 -48.89 30.62
C THR A 285 -25.56 -50.05 30.95
N VAL A 286 -26.57 -49.83 31.79
CA VAL A 286 -27.45 -50.91 32.28
C VAL A 286 -28.62 -51.18 31.34
N TYR A 287 -29.23 -50.13 30.77
CA TYR A 287 -30.42 -50.30 29.92
C TYR A 287 -30.06 -50.47 28.44
N TYR A 288 -29.10 -49.69 27.94
CA TYR A 288 -28.66 -49.78 26.54
C TYR A 288 -27.45 -50.71 26.34
N GLY A 289 -26.85 -51.24 27.41
CA GLY A 289 -25.76 -52.22 27.32
C GLY A 289 -24.44 -51.67 26.78
N ILE A 290 -24.24 -50.34 26.83
CA ILE A 290 -23.00 -49.72 26.36
C ILE A 290 -21.88 -50.02 27.36
N GLU A 291 -20.70 -50.39 26.86
CA GLU A 291 -19.53 -50.64 27.69
C GLU A 291 -19.20 -49.43 28.57
N ASN A 292 -18.87 -49.70 29.84
CA ASN A 292 -18.51 -48.66 30.79
C ASN A 292 -17.07 -48.17 30.59
N SER A 293 -16.77 -47.69 29.38
CA SER A 293 -15.50 -47.08 29.00
C SER A 293 -15.75 -45.65 28.52
N PHE A 294 -14.76 -44.77 28.68
CA PHE A 294 -14.89 -43.39 28.24
C PHE A 294 -15.15 -43.31 26.73
N TYR A 295 -14.39 -44.06 25.92
CA TYR A 295 -14.50 -44.05 24.47
C TYR A 295 -15.89 -44.51 23.98
N SER A 296 -16.51 -45.49 24.64
CA SER A 296 -17.83 -45.99 24.28
C SER A 296 -18.97 -45.07 24.75
N LEU A 297 -18.85 -44.49 25.95
CA LEU A 297 -19.88 -43.63 26.53
C LEU A 297 -19.88 -42.21 25.99
N PHE A 298 -18.70 -41.65 25.70
CA PHE A 298 -18.52 -40.26 25.28
C PHE A 298 -19.44 -39.83 24.11
N PRO A 299 -19.49 -40.52 22.95
CA PRO A 299 -20.33 -40.08 21.84
C PRO A 299 -21.82 -40.08 22.19
N HIS A 300 -22.29 -41.06 22.96
CA HIS A 300 -23.69 -41.15 23.39
C HIS A 300 -24.06 -40.07 24.39
N VAL A 301 -23.17 -39.77 25.34
CA VAL A 301 -23.35 -38.67 26.30
C VAL A 301 -23.38 -37.32 25.58
N VAL A 302 -22.45 -37.09 24.64
CA VAL A 302 -22.41 -35.86 23.85
C VAL A 302 -23.68 -35.73 23.00
N GLN A 303 -24.11 -36.79 22.34
CA GLN A 303 -25.35 -36.80 21.56
C GLN A 303 -26.57 -36.48 22.43
N TRP A 304 -26.67 -37.06 23.63
CA TRP A 304 -27.75 -36.77 24.57
C TRP A 304 -27.71 -35.31 25.05
N LEU A 305 -26.53 -34.79 25.37
CA LEU A 305 -26.34 -33.39 25.78
C LEU A 305 -26.74 -32.43 24.65
N LEU A 306 -26.32 -32.69 23.42
CA LEU A 306 -26.68 -31.89 22.25
C LEU A 306 -28.18 -31.97 21.94
N GLY A 307 -28.82 -33.12 22.14
CA GLY A 307 -30.26 -33.28 21.91
C GLY A 307 -31.14 -32.63 22.99
N SER A 308 -30.70 -32.68 24.25
CA SER A 308 -31.52 -32.30 25.40
C SER A 308 -31.20 -30.92 25.98
N HIS A 309 -29.97 -30.44 25.80
CA HIS A 309 -29.44 -29.21 26.40
C HIS A 309 -28.61 -28.39 25.38
N ASN A 310 -29.07 -28.33 24.13
CA ASN A 310 -28.41 -27.62 23.04
C ASN A 310 -28.08 -26.15 23.37
N THR A 311 -28.98 -25.45 24.06
CA THR A 311 -28.84 -24.03 24.37
C THR A 311 -27.70 -23.80 25.36
N GLN A 312 -27.59 -24.63 26.40
CA GLN A 312 -26.52 -24.56 27.39
C GLN A 312 -25.17 -24.89 26.75
N ILE A 313 -25.12 -25.90 25.87
CA ILE A 313 -23.89 -26.23 25.13
C ILE A 313 -23.46 -25.06 24.24
N LEU A 314 -24.40 -24.47 23.48
CA LEU A 314 -24.09 -23.35 22.58
C LEU A 314 -23.57 -22.14 23.37
N LEU A 315 -24.23 -21.78 24.47
CA LEU A 315 -23.79 -20.69 25.35
C LEU A 315 -22.43 -20.98 25.99
N MET A 316 -22.21 -22.21 26.44
CA MET A 316 -20.94 -22.62 27.04
C MET A 316 -19.79 -22.54 26.04
N VAL A 317 -20.00 -23.02 24.80
CA VAL A 317 -18.98 -22.95 23.74
C VAL A 317 -18.70 -21.50 23.37
N PHE A 318 -19.75 -20.68 23.18
CA PHE A 318 -19.60 -19.25 22.89
C PHE A 318 -18.79 -18.54 23.97
N LEU A 319 -19.15 -18.71 25.25
CA LEU A 319 -18.44 -18.10 26.37
C LEU A 319 -16.99 -18.61 26.50
N SER A 320 -16.74 -19.89 26.19
CA SER A 320 -15.37 -20.46 26.22
C SER A 320 -14.47 -19.82 25.17
N ILE A 321 -14.97 -19.66 23.94
CA ILE A 321 -14.23 -19.02 22.85
C ILE A 321 -13.95 -17.55 23.22
N VAL A 322 -14.98 -16.81 23.65
CA VAL A 322 -14.81 -15.41 24.06
C VAL A 322 -13.85 -15.27 25.24
N SER A 323 -13.91 -16.19 26.22
CA SER A 323 -12.97 -16.23 27.34
C SER A 323 -11.52 -16.41 26.88
N LEU A 324 -11.25 -17.29 25.92
CA LEU A 324 -9.90 -17.52 25.40
C LEU A 324 -9.35 -16.24 24.72
N LEU A 325 -10.19 -15.57 23.93
CA LEU A 325 -9.83 -14.31 23.26
C LEU A 325 -9.50 -13.21 24.27
N LEU A 326 -10.36 -13.02 25.26
CA LEU A 326 -10.18 -12.02 26.31
C LEU A 326 -8.94 -12.29 27.15
N ALA A 327 -8.62 -13.56 27.42
CA ALA A 327 -7.38 -13.94 28.09
C ALA A 327 -6.14 -13.52 27.29
N GLY A 328 -6.17 -13.70 25.96
CA GLY A 328 -5.10 -13.25 25.06
C GLY A 328 -4.92 -11.72 25.08
N PHE A 329 -6.01 -10.96 24.93
CA PHE A 329 -5.96 -9.49 25.00
C PHE A 329 -5.48 -9.00 26.37
N PHE A 330 -6.01 -9.58 27.45
CA PHE A 330 -5.56 -9.26 28.81
C PHE A 330 -4.07 -9.55 28.99
N GLY A 331 -3.59 -10.72 28.55
CA GLY A 331 -2.17 -11.10 28.63
C GLY A 331 -1.27 -10.13 27.86
N TYR A 332 -1.68 -9.71 26.66
CA TYR A 332 -0.95 -8.71 25.88
C TYR A 332 -0.88 -7.36 26.60
N HIS A 333 -2.01 -6.83 27.07
CA HIS A 333 -2.02 -5.55 27.78
C HIS A 333 -1.28 -5.63 29.13
N MET A 334 -1.32 -6.76 29.82
CA MET A 334 -0.49 -6.98 31.01
C MET A 334 1.00 -6.95 30.69
N HIS A 335 1.43 -7.55 29.58
CA HIS A 335 2.81 -7.46 29.13
C HIS A 335 3.23 -6.01 28.83
N LEU A 336 2.36 -5.23 28.18
CA LEU A 336 2.58 -3.80 27.94
C LEU A 336 2.72 -3.02 29.27
N CYS A 337 1.85 -3.26 30.24
CA CYS A 337 1.95 -2.65 31.57
C CYS A 337 3.26 -3.01 32.28
N LEU A 338 3.66 -4.29 32.25
CA LEU A 338 4.89 -4.78 32.89
C LEU A 338 6.16 -4.23 32.24
N THR A 339 6.14 -4.02 30.92
CA THR A 339 7.25 -3.42 30.17
C THR A 339 7.20 -1.89 30.14
N ASN A 340 6.18 -1.28 30.77
CA ASN A 340 5.90 0.15 30.73
C ASN A 340 5.80 0.72 29.28
N THR A 341 5.31 -0.10 28.35
CA THR A 341 5.09 0.28 26.95
C THR A 341 3.60 0.42 26.64
N THR A 342 3.30 1.00 25.50
CA THR A 342 1.96 1.08 24.92
C THR A 342 1.93 0.34 23.59
N THR A 343 0.74 -0.05 23.13
CA THR A 343 0.49 -0.67 21.83
C THR A 343 1.06 0.21 20.70
N ASN A 344 0.78 1.52 20.74
CA ASN A 344 1.33 2.50 19.80
C ASN A 344 2.87 2.56 19.83
N GLU A 345 3.49 2.40 21.00
CA GLU A 345 4.95 2.29 21.11
C GLU A 345 5.48 1.00 20.51
N THR A 346 4.83 -0.14 20.76
CA THR A 346 5.26 -1.41 20.16
C THR A 346 5.20 -1.37 18.63
N PHE A 347 4.19 -0.72 18.04
CA PHE A 347 4.12 -0.52 16.59
C PHE A 347 5.26 0.37 16.09
N LYS A 348 5.51 1.52 16.72
CA LYS A 348 6.65 2.39 16.36
C LYS A 348 7.99 1.67 16.48
N TRP A 349 8.15 0.83 17.50
CA TRP A 349 9.39 0.08 17.72
C TRP A 349 9.55 -1.06 16.72
N GLN A 350 8.46 -1.73 16.33
CA GLN A 350 8.47 -2.70 15.23
C GLN A 350 8.81 -2.05 13.90
N GLU A 351 8.24 -0.88 13.59
CA GLU A 351 8.60 -0.09 12.41
C GLU A 351 10.10 0.24 12.43
N TYR A 352 10.61 0.75 13.55
CA TYR A 352 12.03 1.05 13.74
C TYR A 352 12.92 -0.19 13.60
N LEU A 353 12.55 -1.33 14.21
CA LEU A 353 13.29 -2.58 14.08
C LEU A 353 13.26 -3.12 12.66
N SER A 354 12.12 -3.04 11.98
CA SER A 354 11.99 -3.46 10.58
C SER A 354 12.87 -2.60 9.68
N TRP A 355 12.90 -1.28 9.93
CA TRP A 355 13.78 -0.34 9.27
C TRP A 355 15.25 -0.65 9.55
N LYS A 356 15.62 -0.91 10.81
CA LYS A 356 16.98 -1.27 11.22
C LYS A 356 17.41 -2.62 10.63
N LYS A 357 16.50 -3.59 10.55
CA LYS A 357 16.73 -4.89 9.91
C LYS A 357 16.98 -4.71 8.41
N LYS A 358 16.14 -3.94 7.71
CA LYS A 358 16.33 -3.58 6.30
C LYS A 358 17.66 -2.86 6.07
N ILE A 359 18.06 -1.95 6.97
CA ILE A 359 19.37 -1.29 6.91
C ILE A 359 20.51 -2.28 7.13
N ASN A 360 20.40 -3.19 8.09
CA ASN A 360 21.42 -4.19 8.35
C ASN A 360 21.52 -5.20 7.20
N GLU A 361 20.40 -5.62 6.62
CA GLU A 361 20.35 -6.44 5.40
C GLU A 361 21.01 -5.68 4.24
N ALA A 362 20.68 -4.41 4.04
CA ALA A 362 21.33 -3.57 3.03
C ALA A 362 22.84 -3.41 3.27
N LYS A 363 23.28 -3.27 4.53
CA LYS A 363 24.71 -3.23 4.91
C LYS A 363 25.41 -4.56 4.65
N VAL A 364 24.80 -5.68 5.03
CA VAL A 364 25.33 -7.04 4.78
C VAL A 364 25.40 -7.31 3.29
N SER A 365 24.37 -6.93 2.52
CA SER A 365 24.40 -6.99 1.05
C SER A 365 25.49 -6.10 0.47
N ALA A 366 25.71 -4.90 1.02
CA ALA A 366 26.79 -4.01 0.60
C ALA A 366 28.20 -4.53 0.99
N GLU A 367 28.32 -5.20 2.14
CA GLU A 367 29.56 -5.85 2.60
C GLU A 367 29.86 -7.12 1.80
N ALA A 368 28.85 -7.94 1.52
CA ALA A 368 28.95 -9.08 0.61
C ALA A 368 29.37 -8.62 -0.78
N LEU A 369 28.74 -7.56 -1.31
CA LEU A 369 29.15 -6.94 -2.57
C LEU A 369 30.59 -6.43 -2.51
N LYS A 370 31.02 -5.79 -1.41
CA LYS A 370 32.42 -5.38 -1.20
C LYS A 370 33.38 -6.56 -1.13
N ALA A 371 33.00 -7.66 -0.50
CA ALA A 371 33.80 -8.88 -0.39
C ALA A 371 33.97 -9.52 -1.77
N SER A 372 32.89 -9.62 -2.56
CA SER A 372 32.93 -10.06 -3.96
C SER A 372 33.81 -9.14 -4.82
N ILE A 373 33.72 -7.82 -4.65
CA ILE A 373 34.61 -6.85 -5.31
C ILE A 373 36.07 -7.03 -4.87
N SER A 374 36.32 -7.39 -3.60
CA SER A 374 37.67 -7.61 -3.08
C SER A 374 38.32 -8.90 -3.62
N GLU A 375 37.53 -9.97 -3.81
CA GLU A 375 37.97 -11.19 -4.50
C GLU A 375 38.26 -10.92 -5.97
N ILE A 376 37.39 -10.15 -6.64
CA ILE A 376 37.63 -9.68 -8.01
C ILE A 376 38.89 -8.79 -8.08
N SER A 377 39.25 -8.06 -7.02
CA SER A 377 40.49 -7.26 -6.97
C SER A 377 41.76 -8.08 -6.72
N LYS A 378 41.65 -9.31 -6.21
CA LYS A 378 42.77 -10.24 -6.04
C LYS A 378 43.13 -10.94 -7.35
N GLU A 379 42.19 -11.07 -8.27
CA GLU A 379 42.48 -11.41 -9.66
C GLU A 379 42.81 -10.15 -10.47
N ARG A 380 44.09 -9.99 -10.79
CA ARG A 380 44.71 -8.92 -11.60
C ARG A 380 44.86 -7.55 -10.93
N LYS A 381 46.03 -7.36 -10.31
CA LYS A 381 46.78 -6.09 -10.43
C LYS A 381 47.97 -6.29 -11.36
N PRO A 382 48.04 -5.66 -12.54
CA PRO A 382 49.32 -5.44 -13.18
C PRO A 382 50.09 -4.35 -12.41
N ALA A 383 51.40 -4.52 -12.28
CA ALA A 383 52.27 -3.59 -11.56
C ALA A 383 52.14 -2.15 -12.10
N GLU A 384 51.93 -1.19 -11.20
CA GLU A 384 51.88 0.23 -11.54
C GLU A 384 53.28 0.75 -11.90
N SER A 385 53.43 1.29 -13.11
CA SER A 385 54.63 2.02 -13.50
C SER A 385 54.59 3.44 -12.91
N LYS A 386 55.74 3.88 -12.39
CA LYS A 386 55.97 5.21 -11.79
C LYS A 386 55.72 6.41 -12.73
N TRP A 387 55.27 6.17 -13.96
CA TRP A 387 54.97 7.21 -14.96
C TRP A 387 53.52 7.71 -14.93
N LYS A 388 52.59 7.02 -14.24
CA LYS A 388 51.17 7.39 -14.21
C LYS A 388 50.82 8.58 -13.30
N ALA A 389 51.73 9.02 -12.43
CA ALA A 389 51.51 10.18 -11.55
C ALA A 389 51.83 11.53 -12.20
N PHE A 390 52.61 11.56 -13.29
CA PHE A 390 53.03 12.80 -13.95
C PHE A 390 52.14 13.20 -15.14
N PHE A 391 51.43 12.25 -15.75
CA PHE A 391 50.51 12.49 -16.88
C PHE A 391 49.03 12.56 -16.48
N ARG A 392 48.73 12.97 -15.24
CA ARG A 392 47.35 13.33 -14.85
C ARG A 392 46.99 14.73 -15.34
N ARG A 393 47.15 14.97 -16.65
CA ARG A 393 46.35 15.94 -17.40
C ARG A 393 45.38 15.11 -18.23
N SER A 394 44.13 15.15 -17.82
CA SER A 394 43.03 14.52 -18.56
C SER A 394 42.97 15.15 -19.96
N PRO A 395 42.82 14.38 -21.06
CA PRO A 395 42.59 14.90 -22.41
C PRO A 395 41.21 15.57 -22.59
N LEU A 396 40.65 16.19 -21.55
CA LEU A 396 39.44 17.01 -21.60
C LEU A 396 39.74 18.52 -21.58
N GLU A 397 41.02 18.93 -21.61
CA GLU A 397 41.42 20.35 -21.62
C GLU A 397 41.20 21.07 -22.98
N GLU A 398 40.76 20.37 -24.03
CA GLU A 398 40.50 20.99 -25.36
C GLU A 398 39.02 21.05 -25.75
N VAL A 399 38.10 20.83 -24.80
CA VAL A 399 36.75 21.36 -24.96
C VAL A 399 36.76 22.72 -24.27
N GLU A 400 36.93 23.80 -25.05
CA GLU A 400 36.53 25.14 -24.60
C GLU A 400 35.25 25.00 -23.80
N ARG A 401 35.20 25.52 -22.57
CA ARG A 401 34.07 25.39 -21.65
C ARG A 401 32.76 25.78 -22.35
N MET A 402 32.11 24.82 -22.99
CA MET A 402 30.80 24.97 -23.61
C MET A 402 29.82 25.08 -22.45
N ALA A 403 29.49 26.31 -22.06
CA ALA A 403 28.52 26.55 -21.00
C ALA A 403 27.14 26.11 -21.52
N VAL A 404 26.59 25.03 -20.96
CA VAL A 404 25.22 24.61 -21.25
C VAL A 404 24.29 25.79 -20.94
N PRO A 405 23.50 26.29 -21.91
CA PRO A 405 22.67 27.46 -21.67
C PRO A 405 21.65 27.19 -20.57
N LEU A 406 21.27 28.23 -19.84
CA LEU A 406 20.24 28.16 -18.80
C LEU A 406 18.90 28.68 -19.32
N PHE A 407 17.82 28.21 -18.71
CA PHE A 407 16.44 28.62 -18.94
C PHE A 407 15.77 28.88 -17.59
N ASN A 408 14.99 29.96 -17.49
CA ASN A 408 14.20 30.24 -16.29
C ASN A 408 12.88 29.47 -16.42
N LEU A 409 12.80 28.30 -15.77
CA LEU A 409 11.58 27.48 -15.77
C LEU A 409 10.49 28.11 -14.89
N ALA A 410 10.91 28.76 -13.81
CA ALA A 410 10.10 29.63 -12.97
C ALA A 410 10.97 30.83 -12.51
N PRO A 411 10.41 31.89 -11.91
CA PRO A 411 11.17 33.09 -11.51
C PRO A 411 12.45 32.76 -10.71
N ASP A 412 12.35 31.82 -9.76
CA ASP A 412 13.46 31.40 -8.91
C ASP A 412 13.92 29.96 -9.18
N LEU A 413 13.71 29.47 -10.41
CA LEU A 413 14.13 28.14 -10.85
C LEU A 413 14.83 28.20 -12.22
N LYS A 414 16.16 28.30 -12.19
CA LYS A 414 17.01 28.24 -13.39
C LYS A 414 17.49 26.83 -13.65
N VAL A 415 17.14 26.29 -14.80
CA VAL A 415 17.52 24.94 -15.25
C VAL A 415 18.44 25.01 -16.46
N SER A 416 19.36 24.07 -16.60
CA SER A 416 20.10 23.88 -17.84
C SER A 416 19.15 23.45 -18.96
N ARG A 417 19.39 23.93 -20.19
CA ARG A 417 18.63 23.54 -21.40
C ARG A 417 18.75 22.06 -21.75
N LEU A 418 19.71 21.36 -21.13
CA LEU A 418 19.82 19.91 -21.15
C LEU A 418 19.52 19.38 -19.75
N CYS A 419 18.66 18.37 -19.66
CA CYS A 419 18.32 17.69 -18.41
C CYS A 419 18.73 16.22 -18.53
N LEU A 420 19.48 15.73 -17.56
CA LEU A 420 19.89 14.33 -17.52
C LEU A 420 18.76 13.48 -16.91
N GLY A 421 18.08 12.72 -17.75
CA GLY A 421 17.10 11.72 -17.34
C GLY A 421 17.78 10.44 -16.87
N THR A 422 17.33 9.88 -15.74
CA THR A 422 18.01 8.77 -15.06
C THR A 422 17.35 7.41 -15.21
N MET A 423 16.38 7.25 -16.14
CA MET A 423 15.55 6.04 -16.19
C MET A 423 16.30 4.73 -16.49
N THR A 424 17.58 4.78 -16.87
CA THR A 424 18.43 3.60 -17.07
C THR A 424 19.24 3.20 -15.84
N PHE A 425 19.26 4.04 -14.79
CA PHE A 425 20.13 3.91 -13.62
C PHE A 425 19.57 2.89 -12.64
N GLY A 426 20.29 1.79 -12.41
CA GLY A 426 19.85 0.66 -11.61
C GLY A 426 19.37 -0.55 -12.43
N GLU A 427 19.37 -0.42 -13.76
CA GLU A 427 19.09 -1.48 -14.74
C GLU A 427 20.22 -1.56 -15.79
N GLN A 428 20.16 -0.79 -16.89
CA GLN A 428 21.22 -0.78 -17.91
C GLN A 428 22.54 -0.19 -17.38
N ASN A 429 22.47 0.69 -16.38
CA ASN A 429 23.63 1.32 -15.76
C ASN A 429 23.78 0.88 -14.30
N SER A 430 24.94 0.30 -13.99
CA SER A 430 25.40 0.10 -12.60
C SER A 430 25.60 1.43 -11.87
N LEU A 431 25.64 1.40 -10.54
CA LEU A 431 25.89 2.58 -9.71
C LEU A 431 27.14 3.36 -10.15
N GLN A 432 28.26 2.67 -10.41
CA GLN A 432 29.52 3.33 -10.81
C GLN A 432 29.46 3.91 -12.22
N GLN A 433 28.66 3.35 -13.12
CA GLN A 433 28.44 3.95 -14.44
C GLN A 433 27.55 5.19 -14.32
N SER A 434 26.47 5.10 -13.55
CA SER A 434 25.57 6.22 -13.27
C SER A 434 26.32 7.40 -12.65
N PHE A 435 27.19 7.14 -11.67
CA PHE A 435 28.03 8.19 -11.06
C PHE A 435 28.92 8.89 -12.08
N ARG A 436 29.57 8.15 -12.98
CA ARG A 436 30.44 8.76 -13.99
C ARG A 436 29.66 9.63 -15.00
N ILE A 437 28.45 9.22 -15.34
CA ILE A 437 27.56 10.01 -16.22
C ILE A 437 27.08 11.27 -15.49
N LEU A 438 26.70 11.15 -14.21
CA LEU A 438 26.29 12.28 -13.36
C LEU A 438 27.44 13.26 -13.13
N ASP A 439 28.64 12.76 -12.81
CA ASP A 439 29.87 13.53 -12.65
C ASP A 439 30.15 14.32 -13.95
N GLY A 440 30.17 13.64 -15.10
CA GLY A 440 30.39 14.30 -16.40
C GLY A 440 29.33 15.33 -16.77
N ALA A 441 28.06 15.08 -16.46
CA ALA A 441 26.97 16.03 -16.74
C ALA A 441 27.11 17.28 -15.85
N PHE A 442 27.35 17.09 -14.56
CA PHE A 442 27.55 18.18 -13.61
C PHE A 442 28.78 19.03 -13.96
N ASP A 443 29.89 18.39 -14.33
CA ASP A 443 31.13 19.06 -14.76
C ASP A 443 30.92 19.87 -16.05
N ALA A 444 30.03 19.42 -16.94
CA ALA A 444 29.64 20.15 -18.15
C ALA A 444 28.65 21.32 -17.87
N GLY A 445 28.25 21.54 -16.62
CA GLY A 445 27.33 22.62 -16.24
C GLY A 445 25.84 22.25 -16.34
N ILE A 446 25.51 20.96 -16.51
CA ILE A 446 24.13 20.49 -16.38
C ILE A 446 23.76 20.48 -14.91
N ASN A 447 22.79 21.30 -14.53
CA ASN A 447 22.28 21.36 -13.16
C ASN A 447 20.97 20.59 -12.98
N PHE A 448 20.32 20.16 -14.06
CA PHE A 448 18.96 19.62 -14.00
C PHE A 448 18.93 18.10 -14.18
N ILE A 449 18.43 17.38 -13.18
CA ILE A 449 18.37 15.91 -13.14
C ILE A 449 16.92 15.47 -12.98
N ASP A 450 16.48 14.55 -13.84
CA ASP A 450 15.11 14.02 -13.85
C ASP A 450 15.09 12.53 -13.50
N SER A 451 14.28 12.17 -12.50
CA SER A 451 14.04 10.80 -12.06
C SER A 451 12.53 10.51 -11.96
N ALA A 452 12.16 9.35 -11.42
CA ALA A 452 10.79 9.00 -11.05
C ALA A 452 10.83 7.86 -10.02
N GLU A 453 9.82 7.76 -9.16
CA GLU A 453 9.77 6.66 -8.19
C GLU A 453 9.74 5.28 -8.87
N MET A 454 9.14 5.18 -10.06
CA MET A 454 9.01 3.91 -10.78
C MET A 454 10.30 3.49 -11.48
N TYR A 455 11.29 4.37 -11.60
CA TYR A 455 12.52 4.08 -12.34
C TYR A 455 13.42 3.12 -11.57
N PRO A 456 14.17 2.26 -12.28
CA PRO A 456 14.51 2.30 -13.72
C PRO A 456 13.49 1.62 -14.65
N VAL A 457 13.75 1.69 -15.96
CA VAL A 457 13.01 1.00 -17.02
C VAL A 457 13.88 -0.05 -17.72
N PRO A 458 13.33 -1.21 -18.14
CA PRO A 458 11.94 -1.66 -17.95
C PRO A 458 11.53 -1.80 -16.48
N GLN A 459 10.25 -1.56 -16.20
CA GLN A 459 9.72 -1.53 -14.85
C GLN A 459 9.70 -2.95 -14.25
N LEU A 460 10.29 -3.10 -13.07
CA LEU A 460 10.33 -4.34 -12.29
C LEU A 460 10.16 -4.01 -10.81
N ALA A 461 9.59 -4.95 -10.04
CA ALA A 461 9.38 -4.77 -8.61
C ALA A 461 10.70 -4.66 -7.84
N GLU A 462 11.71 -5.43 -8.26
CA GLU A 462 13.00 -5.57 -7.60
C GLU A 462 13.91 -4.35 -7.80
N THR A 463 13.65 -3.55 -8.84
CA THR A 463 14.49 -2.42 -9.22
C THR A 463 13.82 -1.06 -8.98
N GLN A 464 12.52 -1.04 -8.71
CA GLN A 464 11.75 0.18 -8.45
C GLN A 464 12.41 1.09 -7.40
N GLY A 465 12.57 2.37 -7.75
CA GLY A 465 13.15 3.39 -6.89
C GLY A 465 14.69 3.50 -6.96
N ARG A 466 15.39 2.53 -7.57
CA ARG A 466 16.86 2.55 -7.60
C ARG A 466 17.45 3.77 -8.29
N SER A 467 16.79 4.33 -9.31
CA SER A 467 17.29 5.54 -9.95
C SER A 467 17.33 6.73 -9.00
N GLU A 468 16.30 6.92 -8.16
CA GLU A 468 16.27 7.95 -7.11
C GLU A 468 17.35 7.68 -6.05
N GLU A 469 17.52 6.43 -5.64
CA GLU A 469 18.58 6.03 -4.70
C GLU A 469 19.97 6.36 -5.25
N TYR A 470 20.22 6.09 -6.53
CA TYR A 470 21.51 6.34 -7.16
C TYR A 470 21.81 7.84 -7.25
N VAL A 471 20.80 8.67 -7.58
CA VAL A 471 20.96 10.13 -7.57
C VAL A 471 21.25 10.64 -6.15
N GLY A 472 20.51 10.17 -5.14
CA GLY A 472 20.74 10.54 -3.74
C GLY A 472 22.12 10.14 -3.23
N LEU A 473 22.55 8.92 -3.53
CA LEU A 473 23.90 8.44 -3.22
C LEU A 473 24.97 9.27 -3.92
N TRP A 474 24.77 9.64 -5.19
CA TRP A 474 25.70 10.48 -5.93
C TRP A 474 25.88 11.85 -5.25
N ILE A 475 24.79 12.56 -4.94
CA ILE A 475 24.84 13.86 -4.26
C ILE A 475 25.64 13.76 -2.96
N LYS A 476 25.34 12.74 -2.16
CA LYS A 476 25.97 12.52 -0.86
C LYS A 476 27.45 12.14 -0.96
N GLU A 477 27.77 11.14 -1.78
CA GLU A 477 29.13 10.59 -1.88
C GLU A 477 30.09 11.54 -2.62
N ARG A 478 29.60 12.25 -3.64
CA ARG A 478 30.37 13.27 -4.35
C ARG A 478 30.36 14.63 -3.67
N LYS A 479 29.58 14.78 -2.58
CA LYS A 479 29.42 16.02 -1.82
C LYS A 479 28.98 17.19 -2.71
N ILE A 480 28.04 16.91 -3.60
CA ILE A 480 27.45 17.91 -4.48
C ILE A 480 26.63 18.87 -3.63
N PRO A 481 26.87 20.20 -3.70
CA PRO A 481 26.04 21.17 -3.01
C PRO A 481 24.60 21.09 -3.53
N ARG A 482 23.64 20.89 -2.63
CA ARG A 482 22.24 20.63 -2.99
C ARG A 482 21.59 21.80 -3.74
N ASP A 483 22.01 23.03 -3.46
CA ASP A 483 21.58 24.26 -4.11
C ASP A 483 22.12 24.43 -5.55
N ARG A 484 23.10 23.62 -5.95
CA ARG A 484 23.67 23.62 -7.31
C ARG A 484 22.99 22.62 -8.26
N VAL A 485 22.04 21.83 -7.77
CA VAL A 485 21.32 20.84 -8.56
C VAL A 485 19.83 21.06 -8.44
N VAL A 486 19.14 21.07 -9.57
CA VAL A 486 17.68 21.01 -9.65
C VAL A 486 17.29 19.55 -9.77
N LEU A 487 16.60 19.02 -8.76
CA LEU A 487 16.07 17.66 -8.77
C LEU A 487 14.60 17.66 -9.15
N ALA A 488 14.30 16.97 -10.25
CA ALA A 488 12.95 16.59 -10.62
C ALA A 488 12.71 15.11 -10.34
N THR A 489 11.56 14.78 -9.76
CA THR A 489 11.04 13.40 -9.73
C THR A 489 9.52 13.39 -9.92
N LYS A 490 8.93 12.19 -9.99
CA LYS A 490 7.54 12.02 -10.40
C LYS A 490 6.80 10.99 -9.57
N VAL A 491 5.52 11.28 -9.30
CA VAL A 491 4.54 10.32 -8.80
C VAL A 491 3.86 9.59 -9.96
N THR A 492 3.88 8.28 -9.88
CA THR A 492 3.27 7.32 -10.81
C THR A 492 1.75 7.43 -10.71
N GLY A 493 1.08 7.70 -11.83
CA GLY A 493 -0.38 7.66 -11.92
C GLY A 493 -0.92 6.22 -11.90
N PRO A 494 -2.25 6.06 -12.07
CA PRO A 494 -2.89 4.75 -12.01
C PRO A 494 -2.28 3.73 -12.98
N SER A 495 -2.05 2.50 -12.51
CA SER A 495 -1.57 1.40 -13.35
C SER A 495 -2.08 0.05 -12.87
N GLY A 496 -2.71 -0.70 -13.78
CA GLY A 496 -3.09 -2.10 -13.54
C GLY A 496 -1.92 -3.10 -13.60
N GLN A 497 -0.74 -2.68 -14.08
CA GLN A 497 0.41 -3.56 -14.29
C GLN A 497 1.45 -3.45 -13.18
N MET A 498 1.62 -2.27 -12.58
CA MET A 498 2.66 -1.98 -11.59
C MET A 498 2.17 -2.16 -10.15
N THR A 499 1.66 -3.35 -9.83
CA THR A 499 1.01 -3.64 -8.53
C THR A 499 1.93 -3.55 -7.31
N TRP A 500 3.24 -3.45 -7.51
CA TRP A 500 4.24 -3.32 -6.45
C TRP A 500 4.50 -1.88 -6.00
N ILE A 501 4.14 -0.88 -6.81
CA ILE A 501 4.32 0.54 -6.44
C ILE A 501 3.19 0.92 -5.47
N ARG A 502 3.51 1.17 -4.19
CA ARG A 502 2.54 1.54 -3.14
C ARG A 502 1.31 0.61 -3.06
N GLY A 503 1.50 -0.71 -3.26
CA GLY A 503 0.40 -1.69 -3.28
C GLY A 503 -0.49 -1.64 -4.53
N GLY A 504 0.05 -1.06 -5.61
CA GLY A 504 -0.59 -0.78 -6.88
C GLY A 504 -1.08 0.66 -6.89
N PRO A 505 -0.49 1.55 -7.71
CA PRO A 505 -0.96 2.93 -7.77
C PRO A 505 -2.33 2.87 -8.43
N ARG A 506 -3.40 2.97 -7.61
CA ARG A 506 -4.79 2.89 -8.06
C ARG A 506 -5.32 4.25 -8.47
N CYS A 507 -4.78 5.29 -7.85
CA CYS A 507 -5.23 6.67 -7.91
C CYS A 507 -4.10 7.61 -7.46
N LEU A 508 -4.25 8.90 -7.76
CA LEU A 508 -3.47 10.04 -7.31
C LEU A 508 -4.25 10.80 -6.22
N ASP A 509 -4.74 10.07 -5.21
CA ASP A 509 -5.38 10.70 -4.05
C ASP A 509 -4.34 11.29 -3.08
N ALA A 510 -4.84 11.97 -2.05
CA ALA A 510 -3.99 12.62 -1.07
C ALA A 510 -2.97 11.65 -0.42
N SER A 511 -3.40 10.42 -0.13
CA SER A 511 -2.54 9.41 0.50
C SER A 511 -1.41 8.96 -0.44
N ASN A 512 -1.74 8.64 -1.68
CA ASN A 512 -0.79 8.16 -2.68
C ASN A 512 0.26 9.21 -3.01
N ILE A 513 -0.14 10.46 -3.22
CA ILE A 513 0.78 11.56 -3.53
C ILE A 513 1.71 11.79 -2.33
N MET A 514 1.18 11.87 -1.11
CA MET A 514 2.01 12.13 0.08
C MET A 514 2.96 10.99 0.42
N GLU A 515 2.53 9.74 0.24
CA GLU A 515 3.38 8.56 0.40
C GLU A 515 4.49 8.54 -0.66
N ALA A 516 4.16 8.81 -1.93
CA ALA A 516 5.14 8.87 -3.02
C ALA A 516 6.21 9.94 -2.76
N ILE A 517 5.81 11.16 -2.35
CA ILE A 517 6.73 12.25 -2.00
C ILE A 517 7.66 11.81 -0.86
N ALA A 518 7.11 11.26 0.22
CA ALA A 518 7.89 10.83 1.38
C ALA A 518 8.92 9.76 1.01
N ASN A 519 8.52 8.78 0.20
CA ASN A 519 9.40 7.71 -0.26
C ASN A 519 10.49 8.20 -1.23
N SER A 520 10.16 9.13 -2.13
CA SER A 520 11.12 9.77 -3.03
C SER A 520 12.18 10.57 -2.28
N LEU A 521 11.76 11.39 -1.30
CA LEU A 521 12.69 12.15 -0.43
C LEU A 521 13.63 11.21 0.34
N LEU A 522 13.09 10.10 0.86
CA LEU A 522 13.86 9.09 1.57
C LEU A 522 14.94 8.46 0.67
N ARG A 523 14.56 8.00 -0.53
CA ARG A 523 15.50 7.38 -1.49
C ARG A 523 16.57 8.36 -1.96
N MET A 524 16.17 9.59 -2.28
CA MET A 524 17.10 10.64 -2.72
C MET A 524 17.92 11.26 -1.59
N GLN A 525 17.62 10.94 -0.32
CA GLN A 525 18.34 11.45 0.86
C GLN A 525 18.40 13.00 0.88
N THR A 526 17.28 13.66 0.59
CA THR A 526 17.14 15.12 0.56
C THR A 526 15.85 15.52 1.27
N ASP A 527 15.83 16.73 1.84
CA ASP A 527 14.66 17.26 2.56
C ASP A 527 13.61 17.88 1.62
N TYR A 528 14.03 18.23 0.40
CA TYR A 528 13.15 18.83 -0.60
C TYR A 528 13.47 18.40 -2.04
N ILE A 529 12.45 18.47 -2.89
CA ILE A 529 12.50 18.27 -4.35
C ILE A 529 12.24 19.61 -5.05
N ASP A 530 13.01 19.98 -6.06
CA ASP A 530 12.82 21.27 -6.74
C ASP A 530 11.59 21.26 -7.64
N LEU A 531 11.37 20.18 -8.38
CA LEU A 531 10.22 20.02 -9.26
C LEU A 531 9.58 18.64 -9.06
N TYR A 532 8.36 18.59 -8.55
CA TYR A 532 7.62 17.34 -8.41
C TYR A 532 6.54 17.25 -9.48
N GLN A 533 6.49 16.12 -10.19
CA GLN A 533 5.63 15.97 -11.35
C GLN A 533 4.62 14.85 -11.17
N ILE A 534 3.38 15.05 -11.65
CA ILE A 534 2.48 13.93 -11.92
C ILE A 534 2.99 13.23 -13.19
N HIS A 535 3.37 11.96 -13.10
CA HIS A 535 4.03 11.23 -14.20
C HIS A 535 3.07 10.96 -15.37
N TRP A 536 1.82 10.63 -15.08
CA TRP A 536 0.73 10.65 -16.04
C TRP A 536 -0.59 10.92 -15.32
N PRO A 537 -1.61 11.44 -16.02
CA PRO A 537 -2.86 11.81 -15.38
C PRO A 537 -3.56 10.65 -14.67
N ASP A 538 -4.29 10.98 -13.61
CA ASP A 538 -5.19 10.02 -12.97
C ASP A 538 -6.31 9.58 -13.91
N ARG A 539 -6.91 10.56 -14.60
CA ARG A 539 -7.98 10.33 -15.58
C ARG A 539 -7.47 9.62 -16.83
N TYR A 540 -8.40 8.98 -17.54
CA TYR A 540 -8.13 8.48 -18.88
C TYR A 540 -7.70 9.63 -19.82
N VAL A 541 -6.57 9.41 -20.49
CA VAL A 541 -6.08 10.18 -21.64
C VAL A 541 -5.43 9.20 -22.62
N PRO A 542 -5.48 9.44 -23.93
CA PRO A 542 -4.68 8.68 -24.89
C PRO A 542 -3.20 8.92 -24.58
N MET A 543 -2.46 7.84 -24.36
CA MET A 543 -1.04 7.90 -24.00
C MET A 543 -0.26 6.77 -24.67
N PHE A 544 1.06 6.93 -24.70
CA PHE A 544 2.02 5.89 -25.07
C PHE A 544 1.78 5.27 -26.46
N GLY A 545 1.48 6.10 -27.46
CA GLY A 545 1.24 5.69 -28.84
C GLY A 545 -0.22 5.82 -29.29
N GLU A 546 -1.16 6.06 -28.37
CA GLU A 546 -2.53 6.46 -28.69
C GLU A 546 -2.62 7.97 -28.90
N THR A 547 -3.41 8.41 -29.88
CA THR A 547 -3.67 9.85 -30.16
C THR A 547 -5.12 10.25 -29.93
N ASP A 548 -6.04 9.32 -30.08
CA ASP A 548 -7.47 9.62 -30.14
C ASP A 548 -8.11 9.46 -28.76
N TYR A 549 -8.79 10.51 -28.30
CA TYR A 549 -9.53 10.47 -27.04
C TYR A 549 -10.86 9.74 -27.22
N ASP A 550 -11.04 8.63 -26.51
CA ASP A 550 -12.29 7.88 -26.46
C ASP A 550 -13.04 8.14 -25.13
N PRO A 551 -14.16 8.89 -25.15
CA PRO A 551 -14.92 9.19 -23.93
C PRO A 551 -15.49 7.94 -23.24
N THR A 552 -15.62 6.81 -23.95
CA THR A 552 -16.15 5.56 -23.39
C THR A 552 -15.15 4.83 -22.50
N ARG A 553 -13.87 5.18 -22.60
CA ARG A 553 -12.78 4.62 -21.75
C ARG A 553 -12.59 5.38 -20.45
N GLN A 554 -13.39 6.42 -20.20
CA GLN A 554 -13.34 7.17 -18.94
C GLN A 554 -13.68 6.26 -17.76
N PHE A 555 -12.79 6.23 -16.78
CA PHE A 555 -12.99 5.58 -15.50
C PHE A 555 -13.07 6.60 -14.37
N SER A 556 -13.49 6.16 -13.19
CA SER A 556 -13.52 7.02 -11.99
C SER A 556 -12.09 7.46 -11.66
N SER A 557 -11.88 8.77 -11.59
CA SER A 557 -10.57 9.37 -11.36
C SER A 557 -10.63 10.39 -10.24
N VAL A 558 -9.52 10.58 -9.54
CA VAL A 558 -9.37 11.62 -8.53
C VAL A 558 -9.50 12.99 -9.20
N PRO A 559 -10.33 13.92 -8.68
CA PRO A 559 -10.45 15.26 -9.23
C PRO A 559 -9.10 15.99 -9.27
N ILE A 560 -8.89 16.81 -10.31
CA ILE A 560 -7.67 17.62 -10.45
C ILE A 560 -7.48 18.55 -9.23
N GLU A 561 -8.57 19.12 -8.71
CA GLU A 561 -8.56 19.99 -7.53
C GLU A 561 -8.01 19.28 -6.29
N GLU A 562 -8.40 18.02 -6.04
CA GLU A 562 -7.88 17.22 -4.91
C GLU A 562 -6.39 16.90 -5.08
N GLN A 563 -5.96 16.57 -6.31
CA GLN A 563 -4.55 16.37 -6.63
C GLN A 563 -3.75 17.65 -6.36
N LEU A 564 -4.26 18.79 -6.81
CA LEU A 564 -3.62 20.11 -6.67
C LEU A 564 -3.58 20.57 -5.21
N ASP A 565 -4.65 20.36 -4.44
CA ASP A 565 -4.70 20.63 -3.00
C ASP A 565 -3.62 19.85 -2.23
N THR A 566 -3.45 18.57 -2.57
CA THR A 566 -2.43 17.72 -1.94
C THR A 566 -1.02 18.19 -2.29
N LEU A 567 -0.78 18.51 -3.57
CA LEU A 567 0.51 19.05 -4.00
C LEU A 567 0.79 20.42 -3.36
N GLY A 568 -0.22 21.28 -3.22
CA GLY A 568 -0.14 22.54 -2.50
C GLY A 568 0.30 22.36 -1.05
N LYS A 569 -0.32 21.42 -0.32
CA LYS A 569 0.11 21.08 1.05
C LYS A 569 1.55 20.61 1.13
N ALA A 570 2.06 19.92 0.10
CA ALA A 570 3.46 19.52 0.05
C ALA A 570 4.41 20.69 -0.26
N VAL A 571 3.97 21.68 -1.05
CA VAL A 571 4.67 22.95 -1.26
C VAL A 571 4.75 23.72 0.04
N ASP A 572 3.62 23.90 0.74
CA ASP A 572 3.55 24.61 2.02
C ASP A 572 4.42 23.96 3.10
N ALA A 573 4.51 22.63 3.07
CA ALA A 573 5.38 21.86 3.96
C ALA A 573 6.87 21.92 3.60
N GLY A 574 7.24 22.61 2.51
CA GLY A 574 8.63 22.74 2.03
C GLY A 574 9.22 21.46 1.45
N LYS A 575 8.41 20.43 1.21
CA LYS A 575 8.86 19.12 0.68
C LYS A 575 9.10 19.16 -0.82
N ILE A 576 8.34 19.98 -1.54
CA ILE A 576 8.48 20.22 -2.97
C ILE A 576 8.47 21.73 -3.20
N ARG A 577 9.22 22.24 -4.19
CA ARG A 577 9.25 23.69 -4.49
C ARG A 577 8.29 24.09 -5.60
N TYR A 578 8.27 23.30 -6.68
CA TYR A 578 7.43 23.56 -7.85
C TYR A 578 6.73 22.28 -8.31
N ILE A 579 5.63 22.47 -9.05
CA ILE A 579 4.82 21.37 -9.60
C ILE A 579 4.90 21.38 -11.12
N GLY A 580 5.03 20.19 -11.68
CA GLY A 580 4.89 19.96 -13.12
C GLY A 580 3.91 18.83 -13.43
N LEU A 581 3.55 18.72 -14.69
CA LEU A 581 2.73 17.63 -15.21
C LEU A 581 3.53 16.87 -16.28
N SER A 582 3.19 15.60 -16.52
CA SER A 582 3.81 14.78 -17.54
C SER A 582 2.73 13.96 -18.25
N ASN A 583 2.93 13.70 -19.54
CA ASN A 583 1.97 13.00 -20.41
C ASN A 583 0.57 13.64 -20.38
N GLU A 584 0.51 14.97 -20.32
CA GLU A 584 -0.74 15.71 -20.19
C GLU A 584 -1.23 16.27 -21.53
N THR A 585 -2.51 16.65 -21.59
CA THR A 585 -3.18 17.26 -22.74
C THR A 585 -3.48 18.75 -22.48
N PRO A 586 -3.90 19.51 -23.51
CA PRO A 586 -4.31 20.91 -23.30
C PRO A 586 -5.40 21.06 -22.22
N TYR A 587 -6.34 20.11 -22.15
CA TYR A 587 -7.45 20.16 -21.21
C TYR A 587 -7.00 20.21 -19.74
N GLY A 588 -6.14 19.28 -19.31
CA GLY A 588 -5.78 19.24 -17.89
C GLY A 588 -4.78 20.34 -17.54
N ILE A 589 -3.89 20.76 -18.43
CA ILE A 589 -3.08 22.00 -18.22
C ILE A 589 -4.00 23.16 -17.87
N MET A 590 -4.98 23.45 -18.72
CA MET A 590 -5.91 24.56 -18.49
C MET A 590 -6.73 24.36 -17.22
N LYS A 591 -7.09 23.11 -16.86
CA LYS A 591 -7.83 22.82 -15.62
C LYS A 591 -6.99 23.01 -14.35
N PHE A 592 -5.75 22.53 -14.32
CA PHE A 592 -4.84 22.77 -13.19
C PHE A 592 -4.65 24.27 -12.95
N LEU A 593 -4.43 25.03 -14.03
CA LEU A 593 -4.27 26.48 -13.96
C LEU A 593 -5.56 27.21 -13.59
N GLN A 594 -6.72 26.75 -14.07
CA GLN A 594 -8.03 27.28 -13.67
C GLN A 594 -8.20 27.15 -12.15
N PHE A 595 -8.01 25.95 -11.59
CA PHE A 595 -8.14 25.74 -10.15
C PHE A 595 -7.12 26.57 -9.35
N ALA A 596 -5.88 26.67 -9.82
CA ALA A 596 -4.87 27.54 -9.20
C ALA A 596 -5.30 29.02 -9.14
N LYS A 597 -6.00 29.51 -10.17
CA LYS A 597 -6.53 30.89 -10.21
C LYS A 597 -7.74 31.07 -9.27
N ASP A 598 -8.55 30.03 -9.08
CA ASP A 598 -9.77 30.09 -8.27
C ASP A 598 -9.48 30.15 -6.76
N ALA A 599 -8.30 29.70 -6.30
CA ALA A 599 -7.91 29.73 -4.89
C ALA A 599 -6.42 30.09 -4.70
N PRO A 600 -6.07 31.18 -3.98
CA PRO A 600 -4.68 31.60 -3.76
C PRO A 600 -3.79 30.58 -3.03
N SER A 601 -4.40 29.59 -2.35
CA SER A 601 -3.69 28.50 -1.68
C SER A 601 -3.17 27.42 -2.64
N TYR A 602 -3.58 27.45 -3.91
CA TYR A 602 -3.16 26.46 -4.89
C TYR A 602 -1.96 26.94 -5.70
N PRO A 603 -0.86 26.18 -5.72
CA PRO A 603 0.31 26.53 -6.52
C PRO A 603 0.03 26.38 -8.02
N GLU A 604 0.61 27.26 -8.83
CA GLU A 604 0.59 27.12 -10.29
C GLU A 604 1.58 26.03 -10.75
N ILE A 605 1.21 25.31 -11.82
CA ILE A 605 2.12 24.41 -12.50
C ILE A 605 3.12 25.21 -13.35
N VAL A 606 4.39 24.81 -13.38
CA VAL A 606 5.44 25.54 -14.10
C VAL A 606 5.99 24.80 -15.31
N SER A 607 5.71 23.51 -15.43
CA SER A 607 6.26 22.69 -16.52
C SER A 607 5.33 21.57 -16.99
N LEU A 608 5.45 21.24 -18.26
CA LEU A 608 4.90 20.03 -18.89
C LEU A 608 6.04 19.16 -19.39
N GLN A 609 6.12 17.90 -18.97
CA GLN A 609 7.06 16.92 -19.49
C GLN A 609 6.36 15.97 -20.47
N ASN A 610 6.38 16.32 -21.76
CA ASN A 610 5.80 15.51 -22.84
C ASN A 610 6.89 15.09 -23.84
N SER A 611 6.58 14.06 -24.65
CA SER A 611 7.53 13.64 -25.68
C SER A 611 7.56 14.66 -26.81
N TYR A 612 8.76 15.08 -27.17
CA TYR A 612 8.97 15.99 -28.28
C TYR A 612 10.31 15.69 -28.97
N ASN A 613 10.25 15.36 -30.26
CA ASN A 613 11.40 15.04 -31.11
C ASN A 613 10.99 15.08 -32.59
N LEU A 614 11.96 14.85 -33.50
CA LEU A 614 11.72 14.85 -34.95
C LEU A 614 10.62 13.87 -35.42
N LEU A 615 10.35 12.80 -34.66
CA LEU A 615 9.33 11.77 -34.95
C LEU A 615 8.01 12.00 -34.17
N CYS A 616 7.98 12.96 -33.25
CA CYS A 616 6.82 13.27 -32.41
C CYS A 616 6.79 14.76 -32.08
N ARG A 617 5.96 15.49 -32.82
CA ARG A 617 5.70 16.92 -32.71
C ARG A 617 4.24 17.21 -32.34
N SER A 618 3.56 16.27 -31.67
CA SER A 618 2.18 16.46 -31.18
C SER A 618 2.02 17.67 -30.26
N PHE A 619 3.10 18.09 -29.61
CA PHE A 619 3.16 19.33 -28.84
C PHE A 619 2.89 20.60 -29.68
N ASP A 620 3.35 20.66 -30.94
CA ASP A 620 3.26 21.86 -31.79
C ASP A 620 1.79 22.29 -32.07
N SER A 621 0.83 21.40 -31.81
CA SER A 621 -0.61 21.67 -31.93
C SER A 621 -1.14 22.44 -30.69
N GLY A 622 -2.22 21.97 -30.05
CA GLY A 622 -2.87 22.72 -28.97
C GLY A 622 -2.05 22.91 -27.69
N LEU A 623 -1.03 22.07 -27.45
CA LEU A 623 -0.20 22.18 -26.24
C LEU A 623 0.73 23.39 -26.28
N ALA A 624 1.32 23.69 -27.45
CA ALA A 624 2.19 24.86 -27.62
C ALA A 624 1.43 26.16 -27.34
N GLU A 625 0.18 26.28 -27.82
CA GLU A 625 -0.68 27.43 -27.56
C GLU A 625 -0.95 27.60 -26.05
N CYS A 626 -1.42 26.55 -25.38
CA CYS A 626 -1.66 26.58 -23.93
C CYS A 626 -0.40 26.95 -23.14
N CYS A 627 0.73 26.30 -23.45
CA CYS A 627 1.99 26.52 -22.75
C CYS A 627 2.53 27.94 -22.96
N HIS A 628 2.36 28.51 -24.16
CA HIS A 628 2.78 29.89 -24.44
C HIS A 628 1.99 30.90 -23.61
N HIS A 629 0.66 30.81 -23.65
CA HIS A 629 -0.22 31.78 -22.99
C HIS A 629 -0.14 31.68 -21.46
N GLU A 630 0.01 30.47 -20.94
CA GLU A 630 0.03 30.22 -19.49
C GLU A 630 1.45 30.10 -18.91
N ARG A 631 2.47 30.39 -19.72
CA ARG A 631 3.90 30.40 -19.31
C ARG A 631 4.39 29.08 -18.70
N VAL A 632 3.90 27.95 -19.21
CA VAL A 632 4.32 26.60 -18.80
C VAL A 632 5.45 26.14 -19.72
N GLY A 633 6.63 25.81 -19.15
CA GLY A 633 7.79 25.36 -19.92
C GLY A 633 7.70 23.88 -20.33
N LEU A 634 8.05 23.55 -21.58
CA LEU A 634 8.15 22.16 -22.03
C LEU A 634 9.49 21.54 -21.60
N LEU A 635 9.41 20.40 -20.92
CA LEU A 635 10.51 19.47 -20.66
C LEU A 635 10.40 18.32 -21.66
N ALA A 636 11.11 18.42 -22.78
CA ALA A 636 10.97 17.50 -23.90
C ALA A 636 11.67 16.16 -23.61
N TYR A 637 10.90 15.10 -23.32
CA TYR A 637 11.47 13.77 -23.06
C TYR A 637 11.60 12.93 -24.33
N SER A 638 12.52 11.96 -24.29
CA SER A 638 12.88 11.11 -25.44
C SER A 638 13.26 11.90 -26.69
N PRO A 639 14.16 12.89 -26.61
CA PRO A 639 14.54 13.72 -27.76
C PRO A 639 15.20 12.90 -28.90
N LEU A 640 15.71 11.70 -28.58
CA LEU A 640 16.30 10.77 -29.54
C LEU A 640 15.41 9.56 -29.87
N ALA A 641 14.14 9.55 -29.45
CA ALA A 641 13.22 8.43 -29.68
C ALA A 641 13.83 7.06 -29.28
N MET A 642 14.21 6.92 -28.01
CA MET A 642 14.95 5.75 -27.48
C MET A 642 16.30 5.44 -28.15
N GLY A 643 16.86 6.39 -28.91
CA GLY A 643 18.12 6.24 -29.64
C GLY A 643 17.95 5.95 -31.13
N ILE A 644 16.70 5.87 -31.63
CA ILE A 644 16.39 5.69 -33.05
C ILE A 644 17.00 6.81 -33.90
N LEU A 645 16.84 8.06 -33.46
CA LEU A 645 17.34 9.24 -34.17
C LEU A 645 18.88 9.37 -34.15
N SER A 646 19.60 8.51 -33.43
CA SER A 646 21.05 8.44 -33.56
C SER A 646 21.50 7.63 -34.78
N GLY A 647 20.57 6.98 -35.50
CA GLY A 647 20.85 6.09 -36.63
C GLY A 647 21.44 4.74 -36.25
N LYS A 648 21.69 4.45 -34.97
CA LYS A 648 22.43 3.24 -34.55
C LYS A 648 21.75 1.93 -34.94
N TYR A 649 20.43 1.91 -35.12
CA TYR A 649 19.67 0.71 -35.50
C TYR A 649 19.59 0.49 -37.01
N PHE A 650 20.16 1.41 -37.81
CA PHE A 650 20.20 1.36 -39.27
C PHE A 650 21.56 0.93 -39.82
N SER A 651 22.51 0.60 -38.93
CA SER A 651 23.76 -0.02 -39.36
C SER A 651 23.50 -1.43 -39.92
N PRO A 652 24.38 -1.95 -40.81
CA PRO A 652 24.18 -3.26 -41.43
C PRO A 652 24.01 -4.42 -40.45
N ASP A 653 24.56 -4.29 -39.24
CA ASP A 653 24.48 -5.26 -38.15
C ASP A 653 23.28 -5.05 -37.21
N GLY A 654 22.41 -4.06 -37.47
CA GLY A 654 21.24 -3.73 -36.65
C GLY A 654 21.56 -3.00 -35.34
N GLY A 655 22.80 -2.53 -35.18
CA GLY A 655 23.26 -1.73 -34.06
C GLY A 655 23.80 -2.52 -32.87
N PRO A 656 24.35 -1.84 -31.85
CA PRO A 656 24.97 -2.49 -30.72
C PRO A 656 24.01 -3.41 -29.95
N VAL A 657 24.51 -4.57 -29.51
CA VAL A 657 23.72 -5.55 -28.71
C VAL A 657 23.22 -4.94 -27.40
N ASP A 658 24.01 -4.06 -26.79
CA ASP A 658 23.68 -3.37 -25.53
C ASP A 658 22.82 -2.12 -25.73
N ALA A 659 22.44 -1.77 -26.96
CA ALA A 659 21.50 -0.69 -27.23
C ALA A 659 20.10 -1.08 -26.74
N ARG A 660 19.32 -0.12 -26.21
CA ARG A 660 18.05 -0.38 -25.51
C ARG A 660 17.10 -1.34 -26.24
N MET A 661 16.80 -1.08 -27.50
CA MET A 661 15.88 -1.94 -28.28
C MET A 661 16.43 -3.36 -28.54
N ASN A 662 17.75 -3.51 -28.60
CA ASN A 662 18.40 -4.81 -28.78
C ASN A 662 18.54 -5.58 -27.46
N LEU A 663 18.85 -4.89 -26.36
CA LEU A 663 18.97 -5.47 -25.03
C LEU A 663 17.62 -5.99 -24.49
N PHE A 664 16.54 -5.26 -24.78
CA PHE A 664 15.18 -5.61 -24.32
C PHE A 664 14.25 -5.93 -25.49
N ARG A 665 14.69 -6.81 -26.40
CA ARG A 665 13.83 -7.41 -27.43
C ARG A 665 12.60 -8.05 -26.80
N GLY A 666 11.46 -8.04 -27.50
CA GLY A 666 10.16 -8.46 -26.95
C GLY A 666 9.41 -7.38 -26.13
N LYS A 667 10.10 -6.41 -25.53
CA LYS A 667 9.47 -5.25 -24.86
C LYS A 667 9.45 -4.01 -25.75
N TYR A 668 10.61 -3.41 -26.05
CA TYR A 668 10.64 -2.14 -26.79
C TYR A 668 10.58 -2.32 -28.31
N ALA A 669 11.23 -3.35 -28.84
CA ALA A 669 11.27 -3.61 -30.29
C ALA A 669 9.96 -4.22 -30.83
N GLU A 670 9.17 -4.87 -29.96
CA GLU A 670 8.02 -5.70 -30.36
C GLU A 670 6.76 -5.43 -29.50
N GLY A 671 6.89 -4.96 -28.26
CA GLY A 671 5.79 -4.80 -27.29
C GLY A 671 5.35 -3.35 -27.00
N GLU A 672 6.15 -2.33 -27.36
CA GLU A 672 5.73 -0.92 -27.37
C GLU A 672 5.33 -0.53 -28.80
N SER A 673 4.04 -0.27 -29.02
CA SER A 673 3.52 0.13 -30.34
C SER A 673 4.17 1.42 -30.87
N ARG A 674 4.55 2.34 -29.98
CA ARG A 674 5.04 3.69 -30.30
C ARG A 674 6.34 3.75 -31.10
N TYR A 675 7.34 2.91 -30.78
CA TYR A 675 8.69 2.96 -31.36
C TYR A 675 9.03 1.69 -32.17
N ASN A 676 8.01 0.98 -32.63
CA ASN A 676 8.18 -0.28 -33.32
C ASN A 676 8.88 -0.10 -34.69
N LEU A 677 10.17 -0.42 -34.77
CA LEU A 677 10.96 -0.32 -36.00
C LEU A 677 10.51 -1.28 -37.10
N SER A 678 9.59 -2.22 -36.87
CA SER A 678 8.94 -2.94 -37.98
C SER A 678 8.08 -2.00 -38.85
N ASN A 679 7.61 -0.88 -38.30
CA ASN A 679 6.85 0.13 -39.02
C ASN A 679 7.72 0.82 -40.09
N SER A 680 7.32 0.69 -41.34
CA SER A 680 8.01 1.26 -42.50
C SER A 680 8.02 2.80 -42.49
N LEU A 681 6.99 3.44 -41.94
CA LEU A 681 6.91 4.91 -41.83
C LEU A 681 7.96 5.45 -40.87
N ILE A 682 8.13 4.83 -39.69
CA ILE A 682 9.16 5.22 -38.71
C ILE A 682 10.56 5.09 -39.33
N LYS A 683 10.81 3.97 -40.02
CA LYS A 683 12.08 3.74 -40.73
C LYS A 683 12.34 4.79 -41.81
N ALA A 684 11.34 5.07 -42.67
CA ALA A 684 11.47 6.04 -43.75
C ALA A 684 11.69 7.47 -43.23
N ALA A 685 10.91 7.88 -42.23
CA ALA A 685 11.07 9.18 -41.57
C ALA A 685 12.44 9.33 -40.93
N THR A 686 12.88 8.32 -40.16
CA THR A 686 14.19 8.33 -39.51
C THR A 686 15.30 8.45 -40.54
N LYS A 687 15.28 7.63 -41.61
CA LYS A 687 16.28 7.69 -42.68
C LYS A 687 16.33 9.07 -43.33
N ALA A 688 15.18 9.67 -43.62
CA ALA A 688 15.13 11.01 -44.19
C ALA A 688 15.78 12.08 -43.28
N TYR A 689 15.63 11.98 -41.97
CA TYR A 689 16.35 12.86 -41.03
C TYR A 689 17.85 12.55 -40.95
N LEU A 690 18.26 11.28 -41.07
CA LEU A 690 19.67 10.90 -41.15
C LEU A 690 20.32 11.46 -42.43
N ASP A 691 19.61 11.42 -43.56
CA ASP A 691 20.07 11.97 -44.84
C ASP A 691 20.29 13.50 -44.73
N ILE A 692 19.42 14.23 -44.00
CA ILE A 692 19.62 15.66 -43.68
C ILE A 692 20.88 15.85 -42.82
N ALA A 693 21.05 15.03 -41.77
CA ALA A 693 22.23 15.12 -40.91
C ALA A 693 23.53 14.92 -41.72
N GLU A 694 23.56 13.92 -42.59
CA GLU A 694 24.67 13.64 -43.48
C GLU A 694 24.93 14.80 -44.46
N LYS A 695 23.89 15.29 -45.14
CA LYS A 695 23.98 16.40 -46.11
C LYS A 695 24.63 17.65 -45.51
N TYR A 696 24.31 17.96 -44.26
CA TYR A 696 24.82 19.15 -43.56
C TYR A 696 26.02 18.85 -42.64
N ALA A 697 26.61 17.65 -42.73
CA ALA A 697 27.74 17.20 -41.91
C ALA A 697 27.50 17.36 -40.39
N LEU A 698 26.26 17.14 -39.95
CA LEU A 698 25.86 17.13 -38.54
C LEU A 698 25.82 15.70 -38.01
N SER A 699 26.18 15.52 -36.73
CA SER A 699 25.83 14.27 -36.04
C SER A 699 24.31 14.16 -35.96
N PRO A 700 23.71 12.98 -36.24
CA PRO A 700 22.27 12.76 -36.07
C PRO A 700 21.77 13.11 -34.66
N VAL A 701 22.59 12.82 -33.63
CA VAL A 701 22.30 13.16 -32.24
C VAL A 701 22.20 14.67 -32.05
N SER A 702 23.19 15.40 -32.58
CA SER A 702 23.24 16.86 -32.45
C SER A 702 22.12 17.55 -33.25
N LEU A 703 21.78 17.05 -34.44
CA LEU A 703 20.63 17.53 -35.22
C LEU A 703 19.32 17.38 -34.43
N ALA A 704 19.06 16.18 -33.90
CA ALA A 704 17.82 15.89 -33.19
C ALA A 704 17.66 16.68 -31.89
N ILE A 705 18.72 16.80 -31.08
CA ILE A 705 18.70 17.58 -29.84
C ILE A 705 18.60 19.08 -30.17
N ALA A 706 19.34 19.59 -31.16
CA ALA A 706 19.27 21.00 -31.54
C ALA A 706 17.89 21.38 -32.08
N PHE A 707 17.20 20.48 -32.78
CA PHE A 707 15.82 20.67 -33.21
C PHE A 707 14.90 20.88 -32.00
N VAL A 708 14.99 20.01 -30.99
CA VAL A 708 14.23 20.14 -29.74
C VAL A 708 14.56 21.47 -29.03
N LEU A 709 15.84 21.79 -28.89
CA LEU A 709 16.28 23.02 -28.21
C LEU A 709 15.94 24.30 -28.98
N LYS A 710 15.67 24.24 -30.29
CA LYS A 710 15.28 25.40 -31.08
C LYS A 710 13.87 25.87 -30.79
N HIS A 711 12.98 24.97 -30.33
CA HIS A 711 11.61 25.35 -30.03
C HIS A 711 11.56 26.35 -28.86
N PRO A 712 10.91 27.52 -29.01
CA PRO A 712 11.01 28.61 -28.02
C PRO A 712 10.39 28.26 -26.66
N LEU A 713 9.41 27.35 -26.64
CA LEU A 713 8.76 26.89 -25.39
C LEU A 713 9.49 25.73 -24.71
N VAL A 714 10.54 25.17 -25.33
CA VAL A 714 11.34 24.11 -24.68
C VAL A 714 12.25 24.76 -23.65
N GLY A 715 11.95 24.47 -22.38
CA GLY A 715 12.79 24.83 -21.26
C GLY A 715 14.03 23.94 -21.17
N SER A 716 13.85 22.63 -21.36
CA SER A 716 14.97 21.69 -21.39
C SER A 716 14.66 20.41 -22.19
N ALA A 717 15.69 19.82 -22.82
CA ALA A 717 15.63 18.49 -23.41
C ALA A 717 16.05 17.43 -22.37
N VAL A 718 15.15 16.50 -22.01
CA VAL A 718 15.41 15.40 -21.08
C VAL A 718 16.04 14.23 -21.83
N PHE A 719 17.38 14.21 -21.88
CA PHE A 719 18.14 13.18 -22.59
C PHE A 719 18.55 12.04 -21.65
N GLY A 720 18.77 10.85 -22.20
CA GLY A 720 19.34 9.72 -21.46
C GLY A 720 20.67 9.29 -22.08
N ALA A 721 21.59 8.82 -21.24
CA ALA A 721 22.87 8.27 -21.67
C ALA A 721 23.16 6.97 -20.91
N THR A 722 23.70 5.96 -21.60
CA THR A 722 24.20 4.73 -20.97
C THR A 722 25.73 4.68 -20.95
N LYS A 723 26.41 5.56 -21.70
CA LYS A 723 27.87 5.63 -21.78
C LYS A 723 28.32 7.09 -21.74
N GLU A 724 29.44 7.36 -21.06
CA GLU A 724 29.98 8.72 -20.89
C GLU A 724 30.22 9.46 -22.22
N TRP A 725 30.64 8.75 -23.27
CA TRP A 725 30.90 9.37 -24.57
C TRP A 725 29.64 9.92 -25.26
N GLN A 726 28.45 9.40 -24.94
CA GLN A 726 27.18 9.89 -25.51
C GLN A 726 26.88 11.30 -25.00
N LEU A 727 27.32 11.64 -23.78
CA LEU A 727 27.17 12.98 -23.23
C LEU A 727 27.84 14.03 -24.13
N ARG A 728 29.02 13.73 -24.69
CA ARG A 728 29.72 14.65 -25.59
C ARG A 728 28.93 14.96 -26.86
N GLU A 729 28.23 13.98 -27.41
CA GLU A 729 27.40 14.19 -28.60
C GLU A 729 26.17 15.07 -28.32
N VAL A 730 25.57 14.88 -27.14
CA VAL A 730 24.45 15.70 -26.67
C VAL A 730 24.90 17.13 -26.39
N LEU A 731 26.03 17.33 -25.71
CA LEU A 731 26.56 18.66 -25.38
C LEU A 731 26.83 19.50 -26.65
N ARG A 732 27.38 18.89 -27.70
CA ARG A 732 27.62 19.56 -28.99
C ARG A 732 26.36 20.12 -29.64
N ALA A 733 25.18 19.60 -29.29
CA ALA A 733 23.93 20.08 -29.84
C ALA A 733 23.59 21.52 -29.42
N CYS A 734 24.15 22.00 -28.30
CA CYS A 734 23.94 23.38 -27.84
C CYS A 734 24.54 24.43 -28.79
N ASP A 735 25.55 24.06 -29.58
CA ASP A 735 26.23 24.96 -30.51
C ASP A 735 25.73 24.83 -31.96
N VAL A 736 24.86 23.86 -32.23
CA VAL A 736 24.32 23.62 -33.58
C VAL A 736 23.30 24.70 -33.93
N LYS A 737 23.61 25.48 -34.98
CA LYS A 737 22.68 26.43 -35.58
C LYS A 737 21.93 25.77 -36.72
N LEU A 738 20.64 25.47 -36.50
CA LEU A 738 19.75 25.03 -37.56
C LEU A 738 19.36 26.22 -38.42
N THR A 739 19.94 26.33 -39.62
CA THR A 739 19.65 27.39 -40.58
C THR A 739 18.20 27.29 -41.09
N PRO A 740 17.65 28.34 -41.71
CA PRO A 740 16.32 28.27 -42.31
C PRO A 740 16.18 27.13 -43.33
N GLU A 741 17.22 26.87 -44.12
CA GLU A 741 17.24 25.80 -45.13
C GLU A 741 17.11 24.42 -44.49
N ILE A 742 17.88 24.15 -43.42
CA ILE A 742 17.80 22.88 -42.68
C ILE A 742 16.39 22.70 -42.10
N MET A 743 15.77 23.77 -41.59
CA MET A 743 14.42 23.71 -41.05
C MET A 743 13.38 23.39 -42.10
N VAL A 744 13.47 23.99 -43.29
CA VAL A 744 12.56 23.69 -44.40
C VAL A 744 12.60 22.20 -44.74
N GLU A 745 13.80 21.60 -44.80
CA GLU A 745 13.94 20.17 -45.07
C GLU A 745 13.40 19.30 -43.93
N ILE A 746 13.64 19.67 -42.67
CA ILE A 746 13.03 19.00 -41.51
C ILE A 746 11.50 19.05 -41.58
N ASP A 747 10.93 20.20 -41.90
CA ASP A 747 9.48 20.39 -41.99
C ASP A 747 8.88 19.66 -43.20
N GLU A 748 9.62 19.52 -44.30
CA GLU A 748 9.23 18.69 -45.45
C GLU A 748 9.20 17.20 -45.09
N VAL A 749 10.16 16.70 -44.31
CA VAL A 749 10.13 15.33 -43.78
C VAL A 749 8.91 15.17 -42.87
N HIS A 750 8.66 16.10 -41.96
CA HIS A 750 7.51 16.02 -41.06
C HIS A 750 6.17 16.06 -41.81
N ARG A 751 6.05 16.87 -42.87
CA ARG A 751 4.85 16.91 -43.72
C ARG A 751 4.59 15.59 -44.42
N ARG A 752 5.65 14.88 -44.83
CA ARG A 752 5.54 13.54 -45.44
C ARG A 752 5.23 12.46 -44.40
N TYR A 753 5.78 12.59 -43.20
CA TYR A 753 5.64 11.62 -42.11
C TYR A 753 5.20 12.33 -40.82
N PRO A 754 3.92 12.71 -40.70
CA PRO A 754 3.43 13.43 -39.53
C PRO A 754 3.35 12.50 -38.32
N ASN A 755 4.07 12.85 -37.25
CA ASN A 755 4.01 12.20 -35.94
C ASN A 755 4.00 10.66 -35.98
N PRO A 756 4.99 9.98 -36.60
CA PRO A 756 4.99 8.52 -36.71
C PRO A 756 5.19 7.78 -35.37
N CYS A 757 5.52 8.48 -34.27
CA CYS A 757 5.74 7.91 -32.93
C CYS A 757 5.07 8.75 -31.81
N PRO A 758 3.73 8.95 -31.85
CA PRO A 758 3.03 9.89 -30.96
C PRO A 758 3.15 9.55 -29.47
#